data_AF-A0A521IHR2-F1
#
_entry.id   AF-A0A521IHR2-F1
#
_cell.length_a   1.000
_cell.length_b   1.000
_cell.length_c   1.000
_cell.angle_alpha   90.00
_cell.angle_beta   90.00
_cell.angle_gamma   90.00
#
_symmetry.space_group_name_H-M   'P 1'
#
loop_
_entity.id
_entity.type
_entity.pdbx_description
1 polymer ?
#
loop_
_entity_poly.entity_id
_entity_poly.type
_entity_poly.pdbx_seq_one_letter_code
_entity_poly.pdbx_strand_id
1 'polypeptide(L)'
;MNGTATRDFRARLASGFVFLDGSMGALVQTLNTRTAWKTPEELLVTEPELIRGIHERYLEAGATVILTNTFGGNRLKLAEYGLDAKDIVRRAVALAREARDSKPEWTDRYIAFDIGPTGKLLEPMGTLTFDEAYEAFAEAAQAAEEAGADLAVIETMSDLYELKAAVLAVKENTKLPVIASATFLDTNLMLTGAPPETVVAVMEGLGVDAVGFNCGSSLENAKILAKAFVDAASIPVFMEPNAGIPVVENGKTVFKVAPAEFAETLAWCASIGVRVLGGCCGTRPEHIEAMVATCSAREPLPVVRKNRTVVTSWAQHTEIGGAAGPLIVGERINPTGKKKFKEALLAADMDYILSEAQKQIEAGANILDVNVGLPGIDEAQVMTDAVKAIQRTFPTPLQIDSSEPAVLERALRYYNGKALVNSVNGKKAVMDAVFPVVKTYGGVVVALALDEDGIAPTAEGRLAVAEKIIKTAETYGIDRKDIIVDTLTMTVSSQQKEAMETVRALPLVKNALGVKTILGVSNISFGLPQRELVNSVFFGAALSAGLDACIINPLAEQMMAVFRSYRALAGYDENCLDYIAWYSAHAPATPPAPSTAPAPATTPPPATAPDSAGRLPQKSLTDARYAGSSLNPDNSSASSPSCGQSTGETLKSLIIHGIRDRSRAACEKLLETLSPIEIIDNHIVPALDEVGKDYERGRKFLPQLLMSADTVSRAFEAIKEQLAKTGAAAEPKGKVVMATVSGDIHDIGKNIVKAMLENYGYAVIDLGKDVGIERVLETARAEKPGIVGLSALMTTTVSSMEKTIAALRADGFSGPVMVGGAVLTEEYAQKIGADYYAKDAMASVRIAREVFGA
;
A
#
# COMPACT_ATOMS: atom_id res chain seq x y z
N MET A 1 -27.07 38.81 -21.67
CA MET A 1 -26.75 37.37 -21.78
C MET A 1 -25.34 37.26 -22.36
N ASN A 2 -24.32 37.37 -21.51
CA ASN A 2 -22.94 37.11 -21.91
C ASN A 2 -22.69 35.65 -21.53
N GLY A 3 -22.61 34.76 -22.51
CA GLY A 3 -22.23 33.38 -22.28
C GLY A 3 -20.83 33.33 -21.71
N THR A 4 -20.70 32.96 -20.44
CA THR A 4 -19.43 32.55 -19.85
C THR A 4 -18.92 31.36 -20.66
N ALA A 5 -17.85 31.54 -21.43
CA ALA A 5 -17.12 30.42 -21.99
C ALA A 5 -16.76 29.48 -20.82
N THR A 6 -17.27 28.26 -20.85
CA THR A 6 -16.95 27.24 -19.85
C THR A 6 -15.45 27.01 -19.85
N ARG A 7 -14.78 27.26 -18.71
CA ARG A 7 -13.35 27.00 -18.52
C ARG A 7 -13.12 25.49 -18.53
N ASP A 8 -12.40 25.00 -19.54
CA ASP A 8 -12.05 23.58 -19.64
C ASP A 8 -10.67 23.35 -19.02
N PHE A 9 -10.63 22.80 -17.81
CA PHE A 9 -9.39 22.50 -17.11
C PHE A 9 -8.59 21.38 -17.80
N ARG A 10 -9.25 20.38 -18.40
CA ARG A 10 -8.57 19.27 -19.08
C ARG A 10 -7.82 19.76 -20.32
N ALA A 11 -8.41 20.71 -21.05
CA ALA A 11 -7.74 21.39 -22.16
C ALA A 11 -6.51 22.18 -21.68
N ARG A 12 -6.60 22.87 -20.53
CA ARG A 12 -5.46 23.58 -19.93
C ARG A 12 -4.34 22.63 -19.53
N LEU A 13 -4.69 21.53 -18.86
CA LEU A 13 -3.75 20.51 -18.40
C LEU A 13 -3.01 19.84 -19.58
N ALA A 14 -3.68 19.64 -20.72
CA ALA A 14 -3.08 19.10 -21.93
C ALA A 14 -2.14 20.07 -22.65
N SER A 15 -2.38 21.39 -22.57
CA SER A 15 -1.74 22.39 -23.43
C SER A 15 -0.58 23.16 -22.79
N GLY A 16 -0.48 23.23 -21.47
CA GLY A 16 0.54 24.04 -20.79
C GLY A 16 0.89 23.55 -19.39
N PHE A 17 1.81 24.24 -18.71
CA PHE A 17 1.97 24.07 -17.28
C PHE A 17 0.72 24.61 -16.54
N VAL A 18 0.41 23.94 -15.43
CA VAL A 18 -0.57 24.39 -14.45
C VAL A 18 0.21 24.77 -13.20
N PHE A 19 0.05 26.01 -12.76
CA PHE A 19 0.63 26.52 -11.53
C PHE A 19 -0.46 26.62 -10.46
N LEU A 20 -0.32 25.86 -9.37
CA LEU A 20 -1.14 26.01 -8.18
C LEU A 20 -0.56 27.12 -7.29
N ASP A 21 -1.31 27.50 -6.27
CA ASP A 21 -0.90 28.48 -5.27
C ASP A 21 0.04 27.88 -4.21
N GLY A 22 0.21 28.60 -3.10
CA GLY A 22 1.06 28.21 -1.98
C GLY A 22 0.27 27.99 -0.69
N SER A 23 0.96 27.95 0.44
CA SER A 23 0.33 27.68 1.74
C SER A 23 -0.66 28.77 2.23
N MET A 24 -1.95 28.43 2.22
CA MET A 24 -3.01 29.18 2.93
C MET A 24 -2.70 29.33 4.43
N GLY A 25 -2.39 28.21 5.09
CA GLY A 25 -2.13 28.17 6.53
C GLY A 25 -0.94 29.05 6.97
N ALA A 26 0.16 29.04 6.21
CA ALA A 26 1.34 29.85 6.53
C ALA A 26 1.06 31.36 6.40
N LEU A 27 0.27 31.76 5.40
CA LEU A 27 -0.12 33.16 5.23
C LEU A 27 -1.11 33.61 6.29
N VAL A 28 -2.11 32.78 6.63
CA VAL A 28 -3.01 33.05 7.75
C VAL A 28 -2.22 33.28 9.04
N GLN A 29 -1.24 32.43 9.36
CA GLN A 29 -0.42 32.60 10.57
C GLN A 29 0.44 33.86 10.56
N THR A 30 0.86 34.32 9.39
CA THR A 30 1.71 35.51 9.25
C THR A 30 0.89 36.81 9.28
N LEU A 31 -0.29 36.78 8.67
CA LEU A 31 -1.13 37.96 8.44
C LEU A 31 -2.21 38.14 9.51
N ASN A 32 -2.67 37.06 10.15
CA ASN A 32 -3.69 37.15 11.17
C ASN A 32 -3.09 37.70 12.47
N THR A 33 -3.63 38.82 12.93
CA THR A 33 -3.23 39.50 14.19
C THR A 33 -4.06 39.04 15.39
N ARG A 34 -5.12 38.26 15.16
CA ARG A 34 -5.98 37.61 16.17
C ARG A 34 -5.56 36.15 16.32
N THR A 35 -5.10 35.76 17.50
CA THR A 35 -4.56 34.42 17.78
C THR A 35 -5.62 33.39 18.19
N ALA A 36 -6.91 33.69 18.03
CA ALA A 36 -8.00 32.92 18.64
C ALA A 36 -8.98 32.28 17.63
N TRP A 37 -8.45 31.69 16.55
CA TRP A 37 -9.24 30.83 15.66
C TRP A 37 -8.92 29.36 15.95
N LYS A 38 -9.93 28.49 15.82
CA LYS A 38 -9.80 27.06 16.16
C LYS A 38 -9.33 26.21 14.97
N THR A 39 -9.77 26.58 13.77
CA THR A 39 -9.41 25.94 12.50
C THR A 39 -9.36 26.98 11.37
N PRO A 40 -8.50 26.84 10.34
CA PRO A 40 -8.39 27.85 9.28
C PRO A 40 -9.72 28.13 8.57
N GLU A 41 -10.59 27.12 8.45
CA GLU A 41 -11.90 27.22 7.81
C GLU A 41 -12.86 28.16 8.55
N GLU A 42 -12.68 28.36 9.87
CA GLU A 42 -13.48 29.31 10.66
C GLU A 42 -13.31 30.76 10.14
N LEU A 43 -12.14 31.06 9.59
CA LEU A 43 -11.80 32.39 9.07
C LEU A 43 -12.62 32.77 7.83
N LEU A 44 -13.24 31.80 7.15
CA LEU A 44 -14.17 32.05 6.04
C LEU A 44 -15.41 32.86 6.49
N VAL A 45 -15.75 32.77 7.77
CA VAL A 45 -16.88 33.46 8.39
C VAL A 45 -16.41 34.64 9.22
N THR A 46 -15.35 34.44 10.03
CA THR A 46 -14.90 35.46 11.00
C THR A 46 -13.99 36.52 10.39
N GLU A 47 -13.20 36.16 9.36
CA GLU A 47 -12.24 37.05 8.69
C GLU A 47 -12.24 36.84 7.15
N PRO A 48 -13.38 36.95 6.45
CA PRO A 48 -13.50 36.62 5.03
C PRO A 48 -12.58 37.46 4.12
N GLU A 49 -12.36 38.73 4.48
CA GLU A 49 -11.48 39.64 3.73
C GLU A 49 -10.01 39.22 3.78
N LEU A 50 -9.57 38.60 4.89
CA LEU A 50 -8.23 38.05 5.02
C LEU A 50 -8.03 36.91 4.03
N ILE A 51 -8.98 35.97 3.98
CA ILE A 51 -8.92 34.81 3.08
C ILE A 51 -9.00 35.26 1.61
N ARG A 52 -9.92 36.18 1.27
CA ARG A 52 -10.00 36.74 -0.09
C ARG A 52 -8.67 37.40 -0.49
N GLY A 53 -8.10 38.21 0.39
CA GLY A 53 -6.82 38.87 0.16
C GLY A 53 -5.63 37.91 0.01
N ILE A 54 -5.68 36.72 0.60
CA ILE A 54 -4.67 35.67 0.38
C ILE A 54 -4.78 35.11 -1.05
N HIS A 55 -5.99 34.79 -1.51
CA HIS A 55 -6.19 34.33 -2.90
C HIS A 55 -5.73 35.39 -3.91
N GLU A 56 -6.07 36.66 -3.70
CA GLU A 56 -5.62 37.78 -4.55
C GLU A 56 -4.09 37.84 -4.65
N ARG A 57 -3.36 37.60 -3.55
CA ARG A 57 -1.89 37.59 -3.56
C ARG A 57 -1.30 36.44 -4.39
N TYR A 58 -1.90 35.26 -4.37
CA TYR A 58 -1.44 34.15 -5.18
C TYR A 58 -1.80 34.30 -6.66
N LEU A 59 -2.95 34.88 -6.96
CA LEU A 59 -3.31 35.27 -8.34
C LEU A 59 -2.34 36.31 -8.89
N GLU A 60 -1.93 37.28 -8.06
CA GLU A 60 -0.92 38.28 -8.41
C GLU A 60 0.48 37.66 -8.62
N ALA A 61 0.84 36.64 -7.83
CA ALA A 61 2.06 35.85 -8.02
C ALA A 61 2.03 34.95 -9.28
N GLY A 62 0.91 34.90 -10.00
CA GLY A 62 0.79 34.20 -11.28
C GLY A 62 0.22 32.79 -11.21
N ALA A 63 -0.34 32.37 -10.06
CA ALA A 63 -1.04 31.11 -9.95
C ALA A 63 -2.16 31.00 -11.02
N THR A 64 -2.30 29.82 -11.61
CA THR A 64 -3.37 29.53 -12.60
C THR A 64 -4.59 28.90 -11.94
N VAL A 65 -4.38 28.25 -10.80
CA VAL A 65 -5.38 27.63 -9.96
C VAL A 65 -5.14 28.11 -8.55
N ILE A 66 -6.22 28.47 -7.84
CA ILE A 66 -6.17 28.73 -6.39
C ILE A 66 -6.97 27.65 -5.65
N LEU A 67 -6.41 27.15 -4.56
CA LEU A 67 -7.02 26.14 -3.69
C LEU A 67 -7.94 26.84 -2.70
N THR A 68 -9.19 26.38 -2.56
CA THR A 68 -10.12 26.90 -1.55
C THR A 68 -9.58 26.62 -0.15
N ASN A 69 -9.87 27.48 0.83
CA ASN A 69 -9.53 27.22 2.24
C ASN A 69 -10.45 26.13 2.83
N THR A 70 -10.33 24.89 2.35
CA THR A 70 -11.23 23.76 2.65
C THR A 70 -10.47 22.45 2.90
N PHE A 71 -9.16 22.49 3.16
CA PHE A 71 -8.37 21.32 3.52
C PHE A 71 -9.06 20.40 4.55
N GLY A 72 -9.61 20.98 5.62
CA GLY A 72 -10.41 20.27 6.63
C GLY A 72 -11.92 20.29 6.41
N GLY A 73 -12.39 20.65 5.22
CA GLY A 73 -13.76 20.99 4.84
C GLY A 73 -14.74 19.82 4.75
N ASN A 74 -14.62 18.80 5.62
CA ASN A 74 -15.52 17.65 5.66
C ASN A 74 -16.28 17.57 6.99
N ARG A 75 -17.44 16.91 6.98
CA ARG A 75 -18.33 16.81 8.15
C ARG A 75 -17.66 16.20 9.38
N LEU A 76 -16.71 15.27 9.19
CA LEU A 76 -16.08 14.55 10.30
C LEU A 76 -15.13 15.45 11.09
N LYS A 77 -14.46 16.39 10.41
CA LYS A 77 -13.51 17.33 11.02
C LYS A 77 -14.21 18.61 11.49
N LEU A 78 -15.10 19.19 10.68
CA LEU A 78 -15.77 20.44 11.02
C LEU A 78 -16.80 20.30 12.15
N ALA A 79 -17.39 19.12 12.34
CA ALA A 79 -18.26 18.85 13.48
C ALA A 79 -17.57 19.06 14.85
N GLU A 80 -16.24 18.82 14.95
CA GLU A 80 -15.47 19.06 16.17
C GLU A 80 -15.45 20.56 16.57
N TYR A 81 -15.64 21.44 15.59
CA TYR A 81 -15.64 22.89 15.76
C TYR A 81 -17.05 23.51 15.76
N GLY A 82 -18.10 22.70 15.59
CA GLY A 82 -19.48 23.16 15.48
C GLY A 82 -19.78 23.89 14.18
N LEU A 83 -19.04 23.59 13.10
CA LEU A 83 -19.19 24.19 11.78
C LEU A 83 -19.88 23.22 10.81
N ASP A 84 -20.81 23.71 9.99
CA ASP A 84 -21.45 22.92 8.93
C ASP A 84 -20.54 22.85 7.70
N ALA A 85 -20.26 21.65 7.22
CA ALA A 85 -19.30 21.46 6.14
C ALA A 85 -19.77 22.02 4.80
N LYS A 86 -21.05 21.89 4.46
CA LYS A 86 -21.57 22.40 3.19
C LYS A 86 -21.52 23.92 3.15
N ASP A 87 -21.93 24.57 4.23
CA ASP A 87 -21.94 26.04 4.31
C ASP A 87 -20.53 26.62 4.25
N ILE A 88 -19.58 25.98 4.95
CA ILE A 88 -18.16 26.35 4.91
C ILE A 88 -17.58 26.18 3.50
N VAL A 89 -17.81 25.04 2.85
CA VAL A 89 -17.31 24.77 1.49
C VAL A 89 -17.90 25.77 0.49
N ARG A 90 -19.21 26.01 0.52
CA ARG A 90 -19.86 27.02 -0.34
C ARG A 90 -19.27 28.41 -0.12
N ARG A 91 -19.02 28.79 1.13
CA ARG A 91 -18.41 30.09 1.46
C ARG A 91 -16.98 30.19 0.94
N ALA A 92 -16.19 29.13 1.05
CA ALA A 92 -14.81 29.10 0.55
C ALA A 92 -14.75 29.30 -0.97
N VAL A 93 -15.57 28.56 -1.72
CA VAL A 93 -15.65 28.69 -3.18
C VAL A 93 -16.14 30.08 -3.58
N ALA A 94 -17.10 30.65 -2.85
CA ALA A 94 -17.57 32.02 -3.09
C ALA A 94 -16.47 33.06 -2.90
N LEU A 95 -15.65 32.97 -1.84
CA LEU A 95 -14.55 33.91 -1.59
C LEU A 95 -13.42 33.77 -2.61
N ALA A 96 -13.06 32.55 -3.00
CA ALA A 96 -12.10 32.32 -4.09
C ALA A 96 -12.60 32.91 -5.42
N ARG A 97 -13.91 32.83 -5.67
CA ARG A 97 -14.54 33.45 -6.84
C ARG A 97 -14.54 34.97 -6.77
N GLU A 98 -14.87 35.55 -5.62
CA GLU A 98 -14.78 37.00 -5.42
C GLU A 98 -13.34 37.51 -5.65
N ALA A 99 -12.32 36.79 -5.17
CA ALA A 99 -10.92 37.12 -5.43
C ALA A 99 -10.57 37.07 -6.92
N ARG A 100 -10.92 35.97 -7.60
CA ARG A 100 -10.68 35.79 -9.03
C ARG A 100 -11.39 36.85 -9.88
N ASP A 101 -12.65 37.13 -9.57
CA ASP A 101 -13.49 38.02 -10.37
C ASP A 101 -13.23 39.51 -10.03
N SER A 102 -12.36 39.80 -9.03
CA SER A 102 -11.99 41.17 -8.64
C SER A 102 -11.17 41.91 -9.71
N LYS A 103 -10.48 41.19 -10.61
CA LYS A 103 -9.70 41.77 -11.71
C LYS A 103 -9.95 41.02 -13.03
N PRO A 104 -10.14 41.72 -14.17
CA PRO A 104 -10.42 41.08 -15.47
C PRO A 104 -9.36 40.05 -15.92
N GLU A 105 -8.08 40.30 -15.62
CA GLU A 105 -6.95 39.45 -15.99
C GLU A 105 -6.90 38.08 -15.28
N TRP A 106 -7.73 37.88 -14.27
CA TRP A 106 -7.82 36.63 -13.50
C TRP A 106 -9.07 35.81 -13.83
N THR A 107 -9.96 36.30 -14.69
CA THR A 107 -11.23 35.62 -15.00
C THR A 107 -11.03 34.25 -15.67
N ASP A 108 -9.85 34.00 -16.26
CA ASP A 108 -9.44 32.72 -16.85
C ASP A 108 -8.85 31.72 -15.85
N ARG A 109 -8.67 32.11 -14.58
CA ARG A 109 -8.10 31.26 -13.52
C ARG A 109 -9.14 30.31 -12.95
N TYR A 110 -8.65 29.20 -12.41
CA TYR A 110 -9.47 28.11 -11.91
C TYR A 110 -9.54 28.13 -10.38
N ILE A 111 -10.67 27.69 -9.84
CA ILE A 111 -10.88 27.50 -8.40
C ILE A 111 -10.93 25.99 -8.13
N ALA A 112 -9.94 25.50 -7.38
CA ALA A 112 -9.89 24.11 -6.96
C ALA A 112 -10.56 23.95 -5.59
N PHE A 113 -11.50 23.01 -5.50
CA PHE A 113 -11.95 22.48 -4.23
C PHE A 113 -10.83 21.64 -3.60
N ASP A 114 -10.18 22.20 -2.58
CA ASP A 114 -9.16 21.52 -1.78
C ASP A 114 -9.80 20.53 -0.80
N ILE A 115 -9.32 19.30 -0.80
CA ILE A 115 -9.79 18.18 0.02
C ILE A 115 -8.59 17.52 0.71
N GLY A 116 -8.44 17.76 2.01
CA GLY A 116 -7.51 17.03 2.87
C GLY A 116 -8.11 15.75 3.49
N PRO A 117 -7.31 14.98 4.25
CA PRO A 117 -7.77 13.77 4.91
C PRO A 117 -8.82 14.07 6.00
N THR A 118 -9.62 13.05 6.34
CA THR A 118 -10.63 13.12 7.41
C THR A 118 -10.01 13.31 8.80
N GLY A 119 -8.72 12.99 8.95
CA GLY A 119 -8.00 13.00 10.22
C GLY A 119 -8.25 11.76 11.09
N LYS A 120 -8.96 10.76 10.57
CA LYS A 120 -9.22 9.48 11.24
C LYS A 120 -8.64 8.32 10.43
N LEU A 121 -8.19 7.29 11.12
CA LEU A 121 -7.76 6.05 10.47
C LEU A 121 -8.99 5.25 10.01
N LEU A 122 -8.95 4.77 8.76
CA LEU A 122 -9.95 3.86 8.23
C LEU A 122 -9.79 2.46 8.83
N GLU A 123 -10.90 1.70 8.87
CA GLU A 123 -10.85 0.27 9.13
C GLU A 123 -9.90 -0.45 8.15
N PRO A 124 -9.07 -1.39 8.63
CA PRO A 124 -9.05 -1.96 9.98
C PRO A 124 -8.10 -1.25 10.96
N MET A 125 -7.39 -0.20 10.54
CA MET A 125 -6.42 0.50 11.40
C MET A 125 -7.07 1.45 12.40
N GLY A 126 -8.28 1.94 12.09
CA GLY A 126 -9.13 2.70 13.00
C GLY A 126 -10.58 2.23 12.93
N THR A 127 -11.49 3.11 13.32
CA THR A 127 -12.93 2.81 13.41
C THR A 127 -13.75 3.48 12.32
N LEU A 128 -13.15 4.31 11.47
CA LEU A 128 -13.88 4.98 10.39
C LEU A 128 -14.10 3.98 9.25
N THR A 129 -15.35 3.73 8.90
CA THR A 129 -15.65 2.86 7.76
C THR A 129 -15.35 3.57 6.44
N PHE A 130 -15.09 2.79 5.38
CA PHE A 130 -14.92 3.31 4.03
C PHE A 130 -16.13 4.15 3.58
N ASP A 131 -17.33 3.71 3.94
CA ASP A 131 -18.58 4.36 3.54
C ASP A 131 -18.78 5.70 4.24
N GLU A 132 -18.49 5.79 5.55
CA GLU A 132 -18.56 7.06 6.27
C GLU A 132 -17.57 8.10 5.73
N ALA A 133 -16.35 7.65 5.37
CA ALA A 133 -15.34 8.50 4.73
C ALA A 133 -15.81 8.97 3.35
N TYR A 134 -16.28 8.04 2.50
CA TYR A 134 -16.84 8.36 1.18
C TYR A 134 -17.98 9.38 1.28
N GLU A 135 -18.94 9.18 2.19
CA GLU A 135 -20.08 10.08 2.37
C GLU A 135 -19.63 11.49 2.79
N ALA A 136 -18.64 11.57 3.70
CA ALA A 136 -18.11 12.86 4.15
C ALA A 136 -17.47 13.66 3.00
N PHE A 137 -16.75 12.99 2.10
CA PHE A 137 -16.17 13.62 0.92
C PHE A 137 -17.22 13.95 -0.15
N ALA A 138 -18.18 13.06 -0.38
CA ALA A 138 -19.22 13.23 -1.40
C ALA A 138 -20.08 14.46 -1.09
N GLU A 139 -20.45 14.62 0.17
CA GLU A 139 -21.23 15.75 0.67
C GLU A 139 -20.53 17.09 0.39
N ALA A 140 -19.23 17.17 0.69
CA ALA A 140 -18.43 18.36 0.48
C ALA A 140 -18.19 18.65 -1.01
N ALA A 141 -17.92 17.61 -1.82
CA ALA A 141 -17.72 17.72 -3.26
C ALA A 141 -18.95 18.25 -4.00
N GLN A 142 -20.15 17.76 -3.65
CA GLN A 142 -21.41 18.27 -4.20
C GLN A 142 -21.60 19.76 -3.87
N ALA A 143 -21.36 20.15 -2.60
CA ALA A 143 -21.46 21.55 -2.18
C ALA A 143 -20.47 22.45 -2.93
N ALA A 144 -19.26 21.95 -3.23
CA ALA A 144 -18.25 22.68 -3.98
C ALA A 144 -18.64 22.88 -5.46
N GLU A 145 -19.11 21.83 -6.13
CA GLU A 145 -19.58 21.92 -7.53
C GLU A 145 -20.80 22.85 -7.64
N GLU A 146 -21.77 22.74 -6.74
CA GLU A 146 -22.93 23.65 -6.64
C GLU A 146 -22.51 25.11 -6.49
N ALA A 147 -21.45 25.37 -5.71
CA ALA A 147 -20.92 26.71 -5.50
C ALA A 147 -20.07 27.23 -6.68
N GLY A 148 -19.72 26.38 -7.65
CA GLY A 148 -18.99 26.74 -8.85
C GLY A 148 -17.48 26.53 -8.79
N ALA A 149 -17.00 25.51 -8.07
CA ALA A 149 -15.63 25.03 -8.21
C ALA A 149 -15.37 24.54 -9.64
N ASP A 150 -14.15 24.73 -10.16
CA ASP A 150 -13.78 24.32 -11.53
C ASP A 150 -13.10 22.93 -11.56
N LEU A 151 -12.55 22.48 -10.43
CA LEU A 151 -11.89 21.17 -10.24
C LEU A 151 -11.84 20.79 -8.76
N ALA A 152 -11.46 19.55 -8.46
CA ALA A 152 -11.13 19.08 -7.12
C ALA A 152 -9.65 18.69 -7.03
N VAL A 153 -9.00 19.08 -5.93
CA VAL A 153 -7.63 18.68 -5.59
C VAL A 153 -7.72 17.92 -4.27
N ILE A 154 -7.48 16.61 -4.33
CA ILE A 154 -7.40 15.75 -3.15
C ILE A 154 -5.93 15.70 -2.73
N GLU A 155 -5.61 16.25 -1.57
CA GLU A 155 -4.25 16.44 -1.11
C GLU A 155 -3.94 15.84 0.26
N THR A 156 -2.66 15.60 0.50
CA THR A 156 -2.10 15.14 1.79
C THR A 156 -2.69 13.81 2.30
N MET A 157 -3.20 12.96 1.41
CA MET A 157 -3.69 11.64 1.81
C MET A 157 -2.52 10.74 2.22
N SER A 158 -2.60 10.20 3.43
CA SER A 158 -1.57 9.32 4.01
C SER A 158 -1.94 7.84 3.93
N ASP A 159 -3.20 7.54 3.57
CA ASP A 159 -3.73 6.20 3.35
C ASP A 159 -4.30 6.09 1.92
N LEU A 160 -3.87 5.08 1.18
CA LEU A 160 -4.36 4.77 -0.17
C LEU A 160 -5.86 4.49 -0.17
N TYR A 161 -6.41 3.90 0.91
CA TYR A 161 -7.83 3.56 0.96
C TYR A 161 -8.71 4.80 1.13
N GLU A 162 -8.27 5.75 1.96
CA GLU A 162 -8.92 7.04 2.12
C GLU A 162 -8.84 7.87 0.83
N LEU A 163 -7.67 7.86 0.17
CA LEU A 163 -7.49 8.51 -1.14
C LEU A 163 -8.46 7.93 -2.17
N LYS A 164 -8.62 6.60 -2.21
CA LYS A 164 -9.61 5.93 -3.06
C LYS A 164 -11.04 6.36 -2.71
N ALA A 165 -11.39 6.42 -1.43
CA ALA A 165 -12.71 6.86 -0.98
C ALA A 165 -13.02 8.28 -1.45
N ALA A 166 -12.07 9.20 -1.31
CA ALA A 166 -12.20 10.59 -1.76
C ALA A 166 -12.34 10.70 -3.29
N VAL A 167 -11.53 9.98 -4.07
CA VAL A 167 -11.61 9.97 -5.54
C VAL A 167 -12.98 9.45 -6.01
N LEU A 168 -13.43 8.31 -5.47
CA LEU A 168 -14.76 7.78 -5.81
C LEU A 168 -15.86 8.75 -5.41
N ALA A 169 -15.78 9.34 -4.22
CA ALA A 169 -16.76 10.31 -3.75
C ALA A 169 -16.89 11.51 -4.67
N VAL A 170 -15.78 12.09 -5.14
CA VAL A 170 -15.82 13.22 -6.09
C VAL A 170 -16.35 12.76 -7.45
N LYS A 171 -15.84 11.66 -8.00
CA LYS A 171 -16.15 11.22 -9.37
C LYS A 171 -17.55 10.67 -9.56
N GLU A 172 -18.11 10.01 -8.56
CA GLU A 172 -19.46 9.45 -8.62
C GLU A 172 -20.54 10.52 -8.39
N ASN A 173 -20.19 11.66 -7.77
CA ASN A 173 -21.16 12.68 -7.35
C ASN A 173 -21.02 14.03 -8.07
N THR A 174 -19.96 14.25 -8.84
CA THR A 174 -19.68 15.52 -9.54
C THR A 174 -19.10 15.28 -10.94
N LYS A 175 -18.97 16.35 -11.74
CA LYS A 175 -18.26 16.34 -13.04
C LYS A 175 -16.88 17.00 -12.96
N LEU A 176 -16.44 17.36 -11.76
CA LEU A 176 -15.18 18.04 -11.53
C LEU A 176 -14.01 17.18 -12.03
N PRO A 177 -13.05 17.76 -12.75
CA PRO A 177 -11.73 17.16 -12.91
C PRO A 177 -11.06 16.92 -11.55
N VAL A 178 -10.30 15.84 -11.44
CA VAL A 178 -9.70 15.41 -10.17
C VAL A 178 -8.18 15.36 -10.28
N ILE A 179 -7.50 16.12 -9.41
CA ILE A 179 -6.09 15.91 -9.09
C ILE A 179 -6.03 15.11 -7.79
N ALA A 180 -5.28 14.01 -7.79
CA ALA A 180 -5.12 13.16 -6.61
C ALA A 180 -3.66 13.16 -6.14
N SER A 181 -3.45 13.40 -4.86
CA SER A 181 -2.13 13.50 -4.25
C SER A 181 -2.03 12.70 -2.96
N ALA A 182 -0.87 12.08 -2.77
CA ALA A 182 -0.49 11.39 -1.55
C ALA A 182 0.70 12.11 -0.87
N THR A 183 0.84 11.94 0.45
CA THR A 183 2.04 12.36 1.18
C THR A 183 2.91 11.17 1.53
N PHE A 184 4.23 11.37 1.47
CA PHE A 184 5.23 10.32 1.66
C PHE A 184 6.16 10.64 2.84
N LEU A 185 6.57 9.59 3.54
CA LEU A 185 7.61 9.63 4.56
C LEU A 185 9.00 9.71 3.89
N ASP A 186 10.05 9.93 4.69
CA ASP A 186 11.45 9.93 4.19
C ASP A 186 11.90 8.61 3.56
N THR A 187 11.17 7.53 3.81
CA THR A 187 11.34 6.23 3.15
C THR A 187 10.77 6.18 1.73
N ASN A 188 10.18 7.28 1.25
CA ASN A 188 9.42 7.37 -0.01
C ASN A 188 8.20 6.44 -0.07
N LEU A 189 7.64 6.09 1.09
CA LEU A 189 6.40 5.32 1.22
C LEU A 189 5.33 6.17 1.91
N MET A 190 4.06 5.92 1.55
CA MET A 190 2.93 6.43 2.34
C MET A 190 2.97 5.84 3.76
N LEU A 191 2.23 6.43 4.70
CA LEU A 191 2.12 5.92 6.08
C LEU A 191 1.68 4.45 6.10
N THR A 192 0.79 4.07 5.19
CA THR A 192 0.30 2.70 5.05
C THR A 192 1.18 1.80 4.20
N GLY A 193 2.28 2.29 3.63
CA GLY A 193 3.29 1.49 2.94
C GLY A 193 3.23 1.54 1.41
N ALA A 194 2.27 2.24 0.80
CA ALA A 194 2.19 2.35 -0.65
C ALA A 194 3.38 3.15 -1.23
N PRO A 195 4.15 2.60 -2.19
CA PRO A 195 5.12 3.36 -2.97
C PRO A 195 4.43 4.17 -4.11
N PRO A 196 5.14 5.13 -4.75
CA PRO A 196 4.59 5.95 -5.84
C PRO A 196 3.94 5.15 -6.97
N GLU A 197 4.54 4.02 -7.38
CA GLU A 197 4.03 3.17 -8.46
C GLU A 197 2.66 2.56 -8.12
N THR A 198 2.44 2.19 -6.85
CA THR A 198 1.16 1.69 -6.37
C THR A 198 0.11 2.80 -6.41
N VAL A 199 0.43 4.00 -5.93
CA VAL A 199 -0.47 5.16 -5.98
C VAL A 199 -0.86 5.47 -7.43
N VAL A 200 0.12 5.55 -8.32
CA VAL A 200 -0.11 5.81 -9.75
C VAL A 200 -1.03 4.76 -10.37
N ALA A 201 -0.77 3.47 -10.15
CA ALA A 201 -1.56 2.40 -10.74
C ALA A 201 -3.04 2.46 -10.32
N VAL A 202 -3.32 2.72 -9.03
CA VAL A 202 -4.68 2.84 -8.52
C VAL A 202 -5.34 4.13 -9.01
N MET A 203 -4.68 5.28 -8.87
CA MET A 203 -5.28 6.58 -9.24
C MET A 203 -5.53 6.70 -10.74
N GLU A 204 -4.60 6.23 -11.58
CA GLU A 204 -4.80 6.17 -13.03
C GLU A 204 -5.94 5.22 -13.39
N GLY A 205 -6.05 4.06 -12.70
CA GLY A 205 -7.17 3.14 -12.85
C GLY A 205 -8.52 3.79 -12.52
N LEU A 206 -8.59 4.53 -11.42
CA LEU A 206 -9.77 5.30 -11.02
C LEU A 206 -10.04 6.47 -11.97
N GLY A 207 -9.12 6.79 -12.90
CA GLY A 207 -9.28 7.78 -13.95
C GLY A 207 -9.21 9.22 -13.45
N VAL A 208 -8.31 9.52 -12.52
CA VAL A 208 -8.00 10.92 -12.15
C VAL A 208 -7.33 11.64 -13.33
N ASP A 209 -7.40 12.97 -13.34
CA ASP A 209 -6.86 13.80 -14.43
C ASP A 209 -5.36 14.10 -14.24
N ALA A 210 -4.89 14.15 -12.99
CA ALA A 210 -3.47 14.20 -12.63
C ALA A 210 -3.22 13.45 -11.32
N VAL A 211 -2.01 12.91 -11.16
CA VAL A 211 -1.60 12.20 -9.94
C VAL A 211 -0.25 12.73 -9.46
N GLY A 212 -0.04 12.77 -8.15
CA GLY A 212 1.20 13.30 -7.62
C GLY A 212 1.36 13.17 -6.12
N PHE A 213 2.14 14.09 -5.59
CA PHE A 213 2.43 14.19 -4.17
C PHE A 213 2.52 15.65 -3.72
N ASN A 214 2.24 15.88 -2.45
CA ASN A 214 2.41 17.18 -1.83
C ASN A 214 2.90 16.99 -0.39
N CYS A 215 3.33 18.10 0.23
CA CYS A 215 3.99 18.09 1.53
C CYS A 215 5.28 17.24 1.49
N GLY A 216 5.47 16.35 2.47
CA GLY A 216 6.70 15.58 2.62
C GLY A 216 7.87 16.38 3.21
N SER A 217 9.09 15.95 2.87
CA SER A 217 10.30 16.39 3.55
C SER A 217 11.16 17.37 2.73
N SER A 218 12.35 16.97 2.30
CA SER A 218 13.31 17.87 1.65
C SER A 218 13.02 18.05 0.15
N LEU A 219 13.55 19.13 -0.44
CA LEU A 219 13.49 19.34 -1.89
C LEU A 219 14.21 18.24 -2.69
N GLU A 220 15.25 17.62 -2.12
CA GLU A 220 15.92 16.47 -2.74
C GLU A 220 15.01 15.23 -2.76
N ASN A 221 14.29 14.96 -1.67
CA ASN A 221 13.28 13.90 -1.65
C ASN A 221 12.15 14.19 -2.65
N ALA A 222 11.73 15.45 -2.79
CA ALA A 222 10.75 15.84 -3.80
C ALA A 222 11.24 15.53 -5.23
N LYS A 223 12.53 15.71 -5.54
CA LYS A 223 13.10 15.32 -6.85
C LYS A 223 13.02 13.80 -7.09
N ILE A 224 13.33 13.01 -6.06
CA ILE A 224 13.26 11.54 -6.11
C ILE A 224 11.82 11.09 -6.39
N LEU A 225 10.85 11.61 -5.63
CA LEU A 225 9.44 11.31 -5.82
C LEU A 225 8.95 11.75 -7.20
N ALA A 226 9.29 12.97 -7.65
CA ALA A 226 8.92 13.46 -8.97
C ALA A 226 9.38 12.52 -10.09
N LYS A 227 10.61 11.99 -10.00
CA LYS A 227 11.12 11.02 -10.96
C LYS A 227 10.32 9.71 -10.93
N ALA A 228 10.05 9.18 -9.74
CA ALA A 228 9.27 7.93 -9.59
C ALA A 228 7.85 8.06 -10.18
N PHE A 229 7.16 9.17 -9.91
CA PHE A 229 5.84 9.43 -10.49
C PHE A 229 5.88 9.57 -12.02
N VAL A 230 6.86 10.31 -12.57
CA VAL A 230 7.00 10.49 -14.04
C VAL A 230 7.34 9.18 -14.76
N ASP A 231 8.12 8.31 -14.12
CA ASP A 231 8.45 7.01 -14.69
C ASP A 231 7.25 6.07 -14.73
N ALA A 232 6.38 6.15 -13.72
CA ALA A 232 5.23 5.28 -13.55
C ALA A 232 3.97 5.76 -14.30
N ALA A 233 3.69 7.06 -14.32
CA ALA A 233 2.39 7.60 -14.74
C ALA A 233 2.24 7.74 -16.27
N SER A 234 1.05 7.40 -16.77
CA SER A 234 0.61 7.69 -18.15
C SER A 234 -0.22 8.97 -18.27
N ILE A 235 -0.43 9.66 -17.14
CA ILE A 235 -1.20 10.88 -16.99
C ILE A 235 -0.31 12.00 -16.43
N PRO A 236 -0.71 13.28 -16.54
CA PRO A 236 0.01 14.40 -15.94
C PRO A 236 0.43 14.17 -14.49
N VAL A 237 1.70 14.48 -14.20
CA VAL A 237 2.25 14.42 -12.84
C VAL A 237 2.14 15.79 -12.17
N PHE A 238 1.73 15.76 -10.91
CA PHE A 238 1.54 16.91 -10.04
C PHE A 238 2.54 16.91 -8.87
N MET A 239 3.00 18.09 -8.43
CA MET A 239 3.71 18.21 -7.16
C MET A 239 3.52 19.56 -6.43
N GLU A 240 3.50 19.48 -5.10
CA GLU A 240 3.47 20.62 -4.16
C GLU A 240 4.40 20.38 -2.97
N PRO A 241 5.73 20.50 -3.13
CA PRO A 241 6.65 20.28 -2.02
C PRO A 241 6.56 21.40 -0.97
N ASN A 242 7.03 21.10 0.24
CA ASN A 242 7.27 22.11 1.26
C ASN A 242 8.45 23.02 0.90
N ALA A 243 8.50 24.22 1.49
CA ALA A 243 9.67 25.12 1.45
C ALA A 243 10.79 24.63 2.39
N GLY A 244 11.11 23.33 2.31
CA GLY A 244 12.03 22.62 3.17
C GLY A 244 11.40 22.08 4.45
N ILE A 245 12.23 21.47 5.29
CA ILE A 245 11.80 20.94 6.57
C ILE A 245 11.59 22.10 7.55
N PRO A 246 10.47 22.11 8.29
CA PRO A 246 10.21 23.13 9.29
C PRO A 246 11.25 23.09 10.41
N VAL A 247 11.76 24.25 10.80
CA VAL A 247 12.58 24.41 12.00
C VAL A 247 11.92 25.38 12.97
N VAL A 248 12.19 25.25 14.26
CA VAL A 248 11.69 26.20 15.26
C VAL A 248 12.80 27.16 15.66
N GLU A 249 12.62 28.44 15.33
CA GLU A 249 13.49 29.55 15.70
C GLU A 249 12.69 30.57 16.53
N ASN A 250 13.18 30.89 17.72
CA ASN A 250 12.52 31.83 18.66
C ASN A 250 11.04 31.48 18.94
N GLY A 251 10.73 30.18 19.07
CA GLY A 251 9.37 29.70 19.33
C GLY A 251 8.41 29.80 18.14
N LYS A 252 8.90 30.13 16.93
CA LYS A 252 8.12 30.17 15.69
C LYS A 252 8.62 29.12 14.72
N THR A 253 7.70 28.47 14.00
CA THR A 253 8.06 27.63 12.86
C THR A 253 8.57 28.50 11.71
N VAL A 254 9.74 28.18 11.19
CA VAL A 254 10.37 28.83 10.04
C VAL A 254 10.75 27.78 9.01
N PHE A 255 10.49 28.09 7.76
CA PHE A 255 10.91 27.31 6.59
C PHE A 255 12.07 28.05 5.92
N LYS A 256 13.18 27.36 5.69
CA LYS A 256 14.46 28.00 5.32
C LYS A 256 14.72 28.09 3.82
N VAL A 257 13.97 27.37 2.99
CA VAL A 257 14.20 27.38 1.55
C VAL A 257 13.77 28.72 0.97
N ALA A 258 14.70 29.38 0.28
CA ALA A 258 14.46 30.65 -0.39
C ALA A 258 13.66 30.46 -1.70
N PRO A 259 12.91 31.48 -2.17
CA PRO A 259 12.16 31.42 -3.42
C PRO A 259 12.97 30.95 -4.65
N ALA A 260 14.22 31.40 -4.78
CA ALA A 260 15.08 31.02 -5.91
C ALA A 260 15.45 29.53 -5.91
N GLU A 261 15.81 28.99 -4.75
CA GLU A 261 16.15 27.57 -4.57
C GLU A 261 14.94 26.66 -4.83
N PHE A 262 13.77 27.08 -4.32
CA PHE A 262 12.50 26.42 -4.59
C PHE A 262 12.22 26.39 -6.10
N ALA A 263 12.25 27.56 -6.75
CA ALA A 263 12.00 27.69 -8.18
C ALA A 263 12.96 26.85 -9.04
N GLU A 264 14.26 26.81 -8.70
CA GLU A 264 15.25 25.98 -9.41
C GLU A 264 14.89 24.49 -9.35
N THR A 265 14.47 24.00 -8.18
CA THR A 265 14.05 22.61 -8.00
C THR A 265 12.80 22.29 -8.81
N LEU A 266 11.76 23.12 -8.71
CA LEU A 266 10.52 22.88 -9.49
C LEU A 266 10.75 22.98 -10.99
N ALA A 267 11.65 23.86 -11.41
CA ALA A 267 12.01 23.95 -12.81
C ALA A 267 12.71 22.65 -13.26
N TRP A 268 13.63 22.10 -12.48
CA TRP A 268 14.22 20.78 -12.76
C TRP A 268 13.15 19.68 -12.86
N CYS A 269 12.20 19.64 -11.92
CA CYS A 269 11.07 18.70 -11.96
C CYS A 269 10.21 18.87 -13.22
N ALA A 270 9.96 20.11 -13.63
CA ALA A 270 9.28 20.42 -14.89
C ALA A 270 10.05 19.87 -16.10
N SER A 271 11.39 19.94 -16.08
CA SER A 271 12.23 19.44 -17.18
C SER A 271 12.29 17.93 -17.32
N ILE A 272 11.89 17.18 -16.29
CA ILE A 272 11.78 15.72 -16.38
C ILE A 272 10.36 15.26 -16.73
N GLY A 273 9.35 16.15 -16.65
CA GLY A 273 7.98 15.85 -17.10
C GLY A 273 6.86 16.19 -16.12
N VAL A 274 7.15 16.81 -14.98
CA VAL A 274 6.10 17.29 -14.06
C VAL A 274 5.32 18.42 -14.73
N ARG A 275 3.99 18.36 -14.64
CA ARG A 275 3.05 19.20 -15.40
C ARG A 275 2.32 20.21 -14.53
N VAL A 276 1.98 19.83 -13.31
CA VAL A 276 1.27 20.67 -12.34
C VAL A 276 2.22 20.94 -11.17
N LEU A 277 2.46 22.22 -10.89
CA LEU A 277 3.50 22.67 -9.95
C LEU A 277 2.90 23.69 -8.98
N GLY A 278 3.13 23.52 -7.67
CA GLY A 278 2.66 24.44 -6.64
C GLY A 278 3.56 24.41 -5.41
N GLY A 279 3.08 24.96 -4.30
CA GLY A 279 3.76 24.93 -3.02
C GLY A 279 2.87 24.50 -1.85
N CYS A 280 3.39 23.63 -0.98
CA CYS A 280 2.72 23.28 0.28
C CYS A 280 3.29 24.12 1.44
N CYS A 281 3.54 23.53 2.61
CA CYS A 281 3.89 24.25 3.83
C CYS A 281 5.15 25.12 3.67
N GLY A 282 5.06 26.36 4.18
CA GLY A 282 6.17 27.32 4.17
C GLY A 282 6.31 28.16 2.90
N THR A 283 5.59 27.81 1.83
CA THR A 283 5.60 28.56 0.57
C THR A 283 4.74 29.81 0.65
N ARG A 284 5.23 30.91 0.06
CA ARG A 284 4.60 32.24 0.08
C ARG A 284 4.44 32.76 -1.35
N PRO A 285 3.76 33.89 -1.59
CA PRO A 285 3.60 34.45 -2.93
C PRO A 285 4.93 34.65 -3.65
N GLU A 286 6.01 34.99 -2.95
CA GLU A 286 7.35 35.16 -3.53
C GLU A 286 7.91 33.84 -4.08
N HIS A 287 7.63 32.70 -3.43
CA HIS A 287 8.01 31.37 -3.94
C HIS A 287 7.23 31.03 -5.21
N ILE A 288 5.93 31.32 -5.23
CA ILE A 288 5.06 31.06 -6.38
C ILE A 288 5.46 31.93 -7.57
N GLU A 289 5.72 33.22 -7.37
CA GLU A 289 6.18 34.14 -8.41
C GLU A 289 7.51 33.65 -9.03
N ALA A 290 8.50 33.30 -8.19
CA ALA A 290 9.77 32.77 -8.66
C ALA A 290 9.62 31.46 -9.45
N MET A 291 8.75 30.55 -8.97
CA MET A 291 8.43 29.29 -9.65
C MET A 291 7.78 29.53 -11.01
N VAL A 292 6.74 30.37 -11.06
CA VAL A 292 6.01 30.70 -12.29
C VAL A 292 6.96 31.34 -13.31
N ALA A 293 7.77 32.32 -12.90
CA ALA A 293 8.73 32.99 -13.78
C ALA A 293 9.74 32.00 -14.38
N THR A 294 10.27 31.08 -13.57
CA THR A 294 11.30 30.12 -13.99
C THR A 294 10.73 28.99 -14.86
N CYS A 295 9.55 28.48 -14.52
CA CYS A 295 8.94 27.36 -15.20
C CYS A 295 8.21 27.78 -16.49
N SER A 296 7.58 28.96 -16.52
CA SER A 296 6.87 29.47 -17.72
C SER A 296 7.81 29.76 -18.90
N ALA A 297 9.11 29.94 -18.64
CA ALA A 297 10.12 30.09 -19.69
C ALA A 297 10.44 28.77 -20.42
N ARG A 298 9.84 27.65 -20.00
CA ARG A 298 10.09 26.30 -20.54
C ARG A 298 8.88 25.80 -21.32
N GLU A 299 9.12 24.90 -22.27
CA GLU A 299 8.06 24.13 -22.90
C GLU A 299 7.80 22.86 -22.10
N PRO A 300 6.53 22.51 -21.84
CA PRO A 300 6.21 21.36 -21.02
C PRO A 300 6.32 20.06 -21.85
N LEU A 301 7.01 19.05 -21.32
CA LEU A 301 7.22 17.79 -22.02
C LEU A 301 5.90 17.03 -22.26
N PRO A 302 5.71 16.38 -23.42
CA PRO A 302 4.55 15.53 -23.67
C PRO A 302 4.42 14.42 -22.63
N VAL A 303 3.18 14.17 -22.18
CA VAL A 303 2.91 13.02 -21.31
C VAL A 303 3.09 11.74 -22.10
N VAL A 304 4.00 10.87 -21.65
CA VAL A 304 4.30 9.60 -22.30
C VAL A 304 3.43 8.51 -21.70
N ARG A 305 2.58 7.89 -22.51
CA ARG A 305 1.81 6.71 -22.08
C ARG A 305 2.71 5.52 -21.79
N LYS A 306 2.48 4.87 -20.64
CA LYS A 306 3.22 3.67 -20.22
C LYS A 306 2.36 2.43 -20.47
N ASN A 307 2.88 1.47 -21.22
CA ASN A 307 2.18 0.23 -21.55
C ASN A 307 2.49 -0.89 -20.53
N ARG A 308 2.29 -0.59 -19.25
CA ARG A 308 2.58 -1.52 -18.13
C ARG A 308 1.28 -2.09 -17.59
N THR A 309 1.18 -3.42 -17.54
CA THR A 309 0.05 -4.13 -16.94
C THR A 309 0.35 -4.36 -15.47
N VAL A 310 -0.22 -3.53 -14.60
CA VAL A 310 0.08 -3.53 -13.17
C VAL A 310 -1.17 -3.80 -12.35
N VAL A 311 -1.05 -4.73 -11.40
CA VAL A 311 -2.04 -4.98 -10.34
C VAL A 311 -1.41 -4.74 -8.99
N THR A 312 -2.20 -4.25 -8.03
CA THR A 312 -1.68 -3.81 -6.74
C THR A 312 -2.59 -4.21 -5.59
N SER A 313 -1.98 -4.36 -4.42
CA SER A 313 -2.63 -4.20 -3.12
C SER A 313 -2.40 -2.78 -2.60
N TRP A 314 -2.59 -2.60 -1.28
CA TRP A 314 -2.35 -1.35 -0.57
C TRP A 314 -0.86 -1.02 -0.39
N ALA A 315 0.05 -1.99 -0.47
CA ALA A 315 1.50 -1.75 -0.31
C ALA A 315 2.37 -2.41 -1.38
N GLN A 316 1.86 -3.39 -2.13
CA GLN A 316 2.64 -4.08 -3.16
C GLN A 316 2.01 -3.86 -4.52
N HIS A 317 2.87 -3.82 -5.54
CA HIS A 317 2.47 -3.87 -6.94
C HIS A 317 3.23 -5.01 -7.62
N THR A 318 2.62 -5.58 -8.66
CA THR A 318 3.31 -6.51 -9.54
C THR A 318 2.96 -6.22 -11.00
N GLU A 319 3.95 -6.36 -11.87
CA GLU A 319 3.82 -6.10 -13.31
C GLU A 319 3.74 -7.42 -14.07
N ILE A 320 2.59 -7.69 -14.67
CA ILE A 320 2.33 -8.90 -15.45
C ILE A 320 3.13 -8.82 -16.75
N GLY A 321 3.99 -9.81 -16.97
CA GLY A 321 4.89 -9.85 -18.13
C GLY A 321 5.95 -8.74 -18.10
N GLY A 322 6.35 -8.30 -16.90
CA GLY A 322 7.47 -7.40 -16.64
C GLY A 322 8.80 -8.15 -16.44
N ALA A 323 9.77 -7.46 -15.81
CA ALA A 323 11.14 -7.98 -15.64
C ALA A 323 11.23 -9.26 -14.77
N ALA A 324 10.27 -9.47 -13.87
CA ALA A 324 10.20 -10.67 -13.02
C ALA A 324 9.77 -11.94 -13.79
N GLY A 325 9.40 -11.82 -15.06
CA GLY A 325 8.91 -12.92 -15.88
C GLY A 325 7.46 -13.31 -15.57
N PRO A 326 7.08 -14.58 -15.81
CA PRO A 326 5.72 -15.03 -15.56
C PRO A 326 5.37 -14.99 -14.07
N LEU A 327 4.12 -14.65 -13.75
CA LEU A 327 3.62 -14.52 -12.38
C LEU A 327 2.64 -15.65 -12.03
N ILE A 328 2.69 -16.09 -10.77
CA ILE A 328 1.78 -17.10 -10.23
C ILE A 328 0.55 -16.43 -9.63
N VAL A 329 -0.63 -16.87 -10.08
CA VAL A 329 -1.93 -16.59 -9.47
C VAL A 329 -2.37 -17.85 -8.71
N GLY A 330 -2.46 -17.78 -7.39
CA GLY A 330 -2.80 -18.93 -6.55
C GLY A 330 -4.30 -19.26 -6.60
N GLU A 331 -4.67 -20.45 -7.08
CA GLU A 331 -6.06 -20.87 -7.35
C GLU A 331 -6.84 -21.45 -6.14
N ARG A 332 -6.23 -21.53 -4.96
CA ARG A 332 -6.79 -22.38 -3.89
C ARG A 332 -7.95 -21.75 -3.13
N ILE A 333 -8.14 -20.44 -3.16
CA ILE A 333 -9.29 -19.76 -2.55
C ILE A 333 -10.47 -19.85 -3.52
N ASN A 334 -10.99 -21.07 -3.64
CA ASN A 334 -12.07 -21.43 -4.56
C ASN A 334 -12.80 -22.67 -4.00
N PRO A 335 -14.13 -22.60 -3.74
CA PRO A 335 -14.89 -23.69 -3.13
C PRO A 335 -15.16 -24.88 -4.06
N THR A 336 -14.90 -24.74 -5.36
CA THR A 336 -15.21 -25.77 -6.36
C THR A 336 -14.50 -27.08 -6.06
N GLY A 337 -15.29 -28.15 -5.87
CA GLY A 337 -14.78 -29.49 -5.53
C GLY A 337 -14.18 -29.64 -4.12
N LYS A 338 -14.17 -28.60 -3.26
CA LYS A 338 -13.52 -28.62 -1.94
C LYS A 338 -14.53 -28.60 -0.79
N LYS A 339 -14.88 -29.79 -0.27
CA LYS A 339 -15.87 -29.94 0.81
C LYS A 339 -15.59 -29.05 2.04
N LYS A 340 -14.36 -29.05 2.55
CA LYS A 340 -13.96 -28.23 3.72
C LYS A 340 -14.10 -26.73 3.47
N PHE A 341 -13.77 -26.27 2.26
CA PHE A 341 -13.90 -24.86 1.89
C PHE A 341 -15.37 -24.44 1.86
N LYS A 342 -16.24 -25.28 1.29
CA LYS A 342 -17.69 -25.03 1.28
C LYS A 342 -18.27 -24.94 2.70
N GLU A 343 -17.86 -25.86 3.58
CA GLU A 343 -18.23 -25.83 5.00
C GLU A 343 -17.76 -24.54 5.68
N ALA A 344 -16.52 -24.10 5.40
CA ALA A 344 -15.98 -22.85 5.93
C ALA A 344 -16.77 -21.62 5.48
N LEU A 345 -17.11 -21.51 4.19
CA LEU A 345 -17.94 -20.39 3.68
C LEU A 345 -19.33 -20.35 4.33
N LEU A 346 -19.98 -21.49 4.48
CA LEU A 346 -21.30 -21.57 5.12
C LEU A 346 -21.25 -21.21 6.62
N ALA A 347 -20.12 -21.50 7.27
CA ALA A 347 -19.88 -21.16 8.67
C ALA A 347 -19.30 -19.74 8.87
N ALA A 348 -19.10 -18.96 7.80
CA ALA A 348 -18.39 -17.68 7.82
C ALA A 348 -16.99 -17.75 8.46
N ASP A 349 -16.31 -18.90 8.30
CA ASP A 349 -14.95 -19.13 8.80
C ASP A 349 -13.92 -18.45 7.89
N MET A 350 -13.67 -17.18 8.16
CA MET A 350 -12.65 -16.37 7.47
C MET A 350 -11.23 -16.87 7.74
N ASP A 351 -10.98 -17.53 8.88
CA ASP A 351 -9.64 -18.05 9.19
C ASP A 351 -9.22 -19.14 8.22
N TYR A 352 -10.15 -19.97 7.78
CA TYR A 352 -9.86 -20.97 6.75
C TYR A 352 -9.38 -20.31 5.45
N ILE A 353 -10.02 -19.21 5.04
CA ILE A 353 -9.62 -18.43 3.86
C ILE A 353 -8.23 -17.82 4.06
N LEU A 354 -7.97 -17.20 5.22
CA LEU A 354 -6.68 -16.60 5.56
C LEU A 354 -5.54 -17.65 5.59
N SER A 355 -5.81 -18.85 6.12
CA SER A 355 -4.85 -19.96 6.13
C SER A 355 -4.53 -20.46 4.72
N GLU A 356 -5.52 -20.56 3.82
CA GLU A 356 -5.26 -20.90 2.42
C GLU A 356 -4.54 -19.77 1.67
N ALA A 357 -4.81 -18.50 1.97
CA ALA A 357 -4.06 -17.36 1.45
C ALA A 357 -2.58 -17.44 1.86
N GLN A 358 -2.30 -17.62 3.16
CA GLN A 358 -0.96 -17.71 3.69
C GLN A 358 -0.12 -18.81 3.03
N LYS A 359 -0.65 -20.04 2.96
CA LYS A 359 0.06 -21.18 2.37
C LYS A 359 0.45 -20.91 0.91
N GLN A 360 -0.42 -20.23 0.16
CA GLN A 360 -0.16 -19.91 -1.23
C GLN A 360 0.93 -18.84 -1.37
N ILE A 361 0.88 -17.80 -0.53
CA ILE A 361 1.91 -16.75 -0.50
C ILE A 361 3.28 -17.35 -0.15
N GLU A 362 3.35 -18.19 0.89
CA GLU A 362 4.58 -18.87 1.31
C GLU A 362 5.13 -19.81 0.21
N ALA A 363 4.24 -20.39 -0.59
CA ALA A 363 4.62 -21.22 -1.72
C ALA A 363 5.03 -20.42 -2.98
N GLY A 364 4.92 -19.09 -2.96
CA GLY A 364 5.38 -18.20 -4.01
C GLY A 364 4.30 -17.61 -4.92
N ALA A 365 3.03 -17.61 -4.50
CA ALA A 365 1.97 -16.92 -5.23
C ALA A 365 2.22 -15.39 -5.25
N ASN A 366 2.20 -14.79 -6.44
CA ASN A 366 2.35 -13.35 -6.62
C ASN A 366 1.01 -12.61 -6.53
N ILE A 367 -0.07 -13.30 -6.91
CA ILE A 367 -1.46 -12.83 -6.87
C ILE A 367 -2.30 -13.96 -6.26
N LEU A 368 -3.36 -13.64 -5.52
CA LEU A 368 -4.32 -14.64 -5.02
C LEU A 368 -5.63 -14.54 -5.78
N ASP A 369 -6.05 -15.64 -6.42
CA ASP A 369 -7.40 -15.78 -6.95
C ASP A 369 -8.38 -15.97 -5.79
N VAL A 370 -9.45 -15.16 -5.75
CA VAL A 370 -10.47 -15.19 -4.71
C VAL A 370 -11.82 -15.42 -5.37
N ASN A 371 -12.28 -16.67 -5.32
CA ASN A 371 -13.63 -17.08 -5.71
C ASN A 371 -14.35 -17.63 -4.47
N VAL A 372 -15.54 -17.11 -4.18
CA VAL A 372 -16.40 -17.59 -3.08
C VAL A 372 -17.73 -18.14 -3.57
N GLY A 373 -17.88 -18.35 -4.88
CA GLY A 373 -19.12 -18.75 -5.52
C GLY A 373 -19.66 -20.07 -4.96
N LEU A 374 -20.78 -20.01 -4.26
CA LEU A 374 -21.45 -21.16 -3.66
C LEU A 374 -22.97 -20.95 -3.70
N PRO A 375 -23.77 -21.94 -4.14
CA PRO A 375 -25.22 -21.82 -4.05
C PRO A 375 -25.69 -21.70 -2.60
N GLY A 376 -26.58 -20.74 -2.33
CA GLY A 376 -27.22 -20.57 -1.02
C GLY A 376 -26.53 -19.59 -0.06
N ILE A 377 -25.50 -18.87 -0.50
CA ILE A 377 -24.92 -17.75 0.24
C ILE A 377 -25.21 -16.42 -0.47
N ASP A 378 -25.11 -15.31 0.28
CA ASP A 378 -24.97 -13.98 -0.32
C ASP A 378 -23.53 -13.81 -0.81
N GLU A 379 -23.28 -14.16 -2.08
CA GLU A 379 -21.94 -14.12 -2.67
C GLU A 379 -21.33 -12.72 -2.61
N ALA A 380 -22.12 -11.66 -2.77
CA ALA A 380 -21.63 -10.29 -2.75
C ALA A 380 -21.12 -9.90 -1.36
N GLN A 381 -21.87 -10.25 -0.32
CA GLN A 381 -21.45 -10.00 1.06
C GLN A 381 -20.24 -10.87 1.44
N VAL A 382 -20.28 -12.18 1.16
CA VAL A 382 -19.18 -13.10 1.49
C VAL A 382 -17.89 -12.74 0.73
N MET A 383 -17.98 -12.31 -0.53
CA MET A 383 -16.83 -11.83 -1.29
C MET A 383 -16.25 -10.57 -0.65
N THR A 384 -17.10 -9.64 -0.23
CA THR A 384 -16.67 -8.42 0.45
C THR A 384 -15.92 -8.74 1.75
N ASP A 385 -16.44 -9.68 2.54
CA ASP A 385 -15.83 -10.10 3.80
C ASP A 385 -14.50 -10.80 3.56
N ALA A 386 -14.42 -11.69 2.56
CA ALA A 386 -13.19 -12.35 2.17
C ALA A 386 -12.12 -11.35 1.69
N VAL A 387 -12.48 -10.39 0.83
CA VAL A 387 -11.58 -9.35 0.34
C VAL A 387 -11.06 -8.50 1.50
N LYS A 388 -11.95 -8.02 2.39
CA LYS A 388 -11.57 -7.23 3.57
C LYS A 388 -10.66 -8.01 4.51
N ALA A 389 -10.96 -9.28 4.76
CA ALA A 389 -10.16 -10.15 5.62
C ALA A 389 -8.75 -10.39 5.04
N ILE A 390 -8.66 -10.76 3.75
CA ILE A 390 -7.38 -11.05 3.09
C ILE A 390 -6.54 -9.78 3.00
N GLN A 391 -7.09 -8.67 2.50
CA GLN A 391 -6.31 -7.44 2.30
C GLN A 391 -5.85 -6.83 3.61
N ARG A 392 -6.60 -7.01 4.69
CA ARG A 392 -6.18 -6.61 6.04
C ARG A 392 -4.87 -7.32 6.39
N THR A 393 -4.82 -8.64 6.22
CA THR A 393 -3.71 -9.49 6.67
C THR A 393 -2.52 -9.51 5.73
N PHE A 394 -2.77 -9.56 4.42
CA PHE A 394 -1.75 -9.80 3.41
C PHE A 394 -1.68 -8.63 2.42
N PRO A 395 -0.47 -8.13 2.13
CA PRO A 395 -0.27 -7.12 1.11
C PRO A 395 -0.18 -7.75 -0.30
N THR A 396 -0.59 -9.00 -0.50
CA THR A 396 -0.53 -9.66 -1.82
C THR A 396 -1.70 -9.17 -2.70
N PRO A 397 -1.45 -8.76 -3.96
CA PRO A 397 -2.52 -8.40 -4.89
C PRO A 397 -3.56 -9.52 -5.09
N LEU A 398 -4.82 -9.14 -5.33
CA LEU A 398 -5.93 -10.07 -5.49
C LEU A 398 -6.46 -10.09 -6.92
N GLN A 399 -6.81 -11.29 -7.37
CA GLN A 399 -7.71 -11.52 -8.49
C GLN A 399 -9.12 -11.76 -7.92
N ILE A 400 -10.05 -10.87 -8.23
CA ILE A 400 -11.46 -10.98 -7.81
C ILE A 400 -12.19 -11.81 -8.86
N ASP A 401 -12.63 -13.01 -8.48
CA ASP A 401 -13.23 -14.00 -9.38
C ASP A 401 -14.71 -14.22 -9.04
N SER A 402 -15.58 -13.76 -9.95
CA SER A 402 -17.01 -14.04 -9.91
C SER A 402 -17.62 -13.92 -11.31
N SER A 403 -18.66 -14.72 -11.57
CA SER A 403 -19.48 -14.60 -12.78
C SER A 403 -20.54 -13.50 -12.70
N GLU A 404 -20.79 -12.95 -11.51
CA GLU A 404 -21.85 -11.98 -11.26
C GLU A 404 -21.30 -10.54 -11.20
N PRO A 405 -21.68 -9.66 -12.15
CA PRO A 405 -21.16 -8.29 -12.20
C PRO A 405 -21.38 -7.48 -10.90
N ALA A 406 -22.49 -7.72 -10.21
CA ALA A 406 -22.80 -7.05 -8.94
C ALA A 406 -21.84 -7.47 -7.80
N VAL A 407 -21.35 -8.72 -7.81
CA VAL A 407 -20.34 -9.20 -6.86
C VAL A 407 -19.00 -8.52 -7.15
N LEU A 408 -18.61 -8.45 -8.43
CA LEU A 408 -17.39 -7.76 -8.86
C LEU A 408 -17.43 -6.28 -8.46
N GLU A 409 -18.52 -5.58 -8.74
CA GLU A 409 -18.72 -4.17 -8.40
C GLU A 409 -18.55 -3.92 -6.90
N ARG A 410 -19.25 -4.70 -6.06
CA ARG A 410 -19.17 -4.55 -4.61
C ARG A 410 -17.77 -4.84 -4.09
N ALA A 411 -17.13 -5.92 -4.54
CA ALA A 411 -15.78 -6.28 -4.13
C ALA A 411 -14.74 -5.23 -4.55
N LEU A 412 -14.82 -4.74 -5.79
CA LEU A 412 -13.90 -3.73 -6.32
C LEU A 412 -14.03 -2.38 -5.61
N ARG A 413 -15.23 -2.03 -5.12
CA ARG A 413 -15.42 -0.82 -4.32
C ARG A 413 -14.58 -0.85 -3.02
N TYR A 414 -14.59 -1.97 -2.31
CA TYR A 414 -13.89 -2.12 -1.03
C TYR A 414 -12.45 -2.64 -1.14
N TYR A 415 -12.00 -3.05 -2.32
CA TYR A 415 -10.62 -3.50 -2.52
C TYR A 415 -9.64 -2.33 -2.43
N ASN A 416 -8.66 -2.39 -1.53
CA ASN A 416 -7.63 -1.36 -1.39
C ASN A 416 -6.44 -1.65 -2.33
N GLY A 417 -6.62 -1.33 -3.61
CA GLY A 417 -5.64 -1.59 -4.66
C GLY A 417 -6.26 -1.62 -6.05
N LYS A 418 -5.46 -1.97 -7.05
CA LYS A 418 -5.89 -2.23 -8.43
C LYS A 418 -5.96 -3.74 -8.67
N ALA A 419 -7.17 -4.28 -8.66
CA ALA A 419 -7.41 -5.72 -8.77
C ALA A 419 -7.16 -6.27 -10.18
N LEU A 420 -6.87 -7.56 -10.24
CA LEU A 420 -7.14 -8.37 -11.42
C LEU A 420 -8.61 -8.82 -11.37
N VAL A 421 -9.38 -8.61 -12.44
CA VAL A 421 -10.82 -8.88 -12.50
C VAL A 421 -11.06 -10.09 -13.37
N ASN A 422 -11.55 -11.17 -12.78
CA ASN A 422 -11.88 -12.42 -13.47
C ASN A 422 -13.41 -12.62 -13.46
N SER A 423 -14.11 -12.47 -14.58
CA SER A 423 -13.62 -12.11 -15.92
C SER A 423 -14.70 -11.47 -16.81
N VAL A 424 -14.28 -11.02 -17.99
CA VAL A 424 -15.16 -10.69 -19.11
C VAL A 424 -14.99 -11.74 -20.22
N ASN A 425 -16.00 -11.92 -21.06
CA ASN A 425 -15.91 -12.72 -22.28
C ASN A 425 -16.56 -11.97 -23.45
N GLY A 426 -16.42 -12.49 -24.66
CA GLY A 426 -16.87 -11.89 -25.92
C GLY A 426 -18.38 -11.85 -26.13
N LYS A 427 -19.21 -12.32 -25.18
CA LYS A 427 -20.66 -12.16 -25.25
C LYS A 427 -21.04 -10.71 -24.97
N LYS A 428 -21.84 -10.11 -25.86
CA LYS A 428 -22.25 -8.69 -25.73
C LYS A 428 -22.84 -8.37 -24.35
N ALA A 429 -23.74 -9.21 -23.84
CA ALA A 429 -24.39 -8.97 -22.55
C ALA A 429 -23.40 -8.98 -21.36
N VAL A 430 -22.33 -9.77 -21.43
CA VAL A 430 -21.29 -9.82 -20.38
C VAL A 430 -20.40 -8.58 -20.47
N MET A 431 -19.97 -8.20 -21.67
CA MET A 431 -19.18 -6.98 -21.89
C MET A 431 -19.92 -5.71 -21.43
N ASP A 432 -21.20 -5.59 -21.77
CA ASP A 432 -22.05 -4.45 -21.40
C ASP A 432 -22.26 -4.35 -19.88
N ALA A 433 -22.14 -5.46 -19.14
CA ALA A 433 -22.28 -5.47 -17.69
C ALA A 433 -20.93 -5.28 -16.95
N VAL A 434 -19.85 -5.87 -17.45
CA VAL A 434 -18.54 -5.90 -16.75
C VAL A 434 -17.69 -4.66 -17.06
N PHE A 435 -17.67 -4.16 -18.29
CA PHE A 435 -16.82 -3.01 -18.64
C PHE A 435 -17.14 -1.72 -17.88
N PRO A 436 -18.40 -1.35 -17.62
CA PRO A 436 -18.71 -0.20 -16.76
C PRO A 436 -18.10 -0.33 -15.37
N VAL A 437 -18.16 -1.52 -14.79
CA VAL A 437 -17.58 -1.81 -13.46
C VAL A 437 -16.05 -1.66 -13.49
N VAL A 438 -15.39 -2.28 -14.48
CA VAL A 438 -13.93 -2.19 -14.66
C VAL A 438 -13.50 -0.74 -14.88
N LYS A 439 -14.25 0.03 -15.68
CA LYS A 439 -13.96 1.44 -15.96
C LYS A 439 -14.10 2.33 -14.73
N THR A 440 -15.05 2.02 -13.85
CA THR A 440 -15.33 2.80 -12.63
C THR A 440 -14.26 2.58 -11.57
N TYR A 441 -13.86 1.32 -11.35
CA TYR A 441 -12.94 0.96 -10.26
C TYR A 441 -11.48 0.72 -10.68
N GLY A 442 -11.19 0.71 -11.98
CA GLY A 442 -9.82 0.78 -12.50
C GLY A 442 -9.02 -0.53 -12.51
N GLY A 443 -9.69 -1.69 -12.56
CA GLY A 443 -9.04 -3.00 -12.55
C GLY A 443 -8.38 -3.41 -13.88
N VAL A 444 -7.48 -4.38 -13.83
CA VAL A 444 -7.00 -5.12 -15.02
C VAL A 444 -7.99 -6.25 -15.27
N VAL A 445 -8.58 -6.38 -16.46
CA VAL A 445 -9.61 -7.40 -16.72
C VAL A 445 -9.06 -8.61 -17.48
N VAL A 446 -9.43 -9.80 -17.03
CA VAL A 446 -9.18 -11.07 -17.73
C VAL A 446 -10.26 -11.23 -18.81
N ALA A 447 -9.82 -11.23 -20.07
CA ALA A 447 -10.65 -11.45 -21.26
C ALA A 447 -10.58 -12.92 -21.68
N LEU A 448 -11.64 -13.68 -21.40
CA LEU A 448 -11.78 -15.06 -21.86
C LEU A 448 -12.09 -15.09 -23.35
N ALA A 449 -11.31 -15.84 -24.14
CA ALA A 449 -11.49 -16.02 -25.58
C ALA A 449 -12.70 -16.93 -25.96
N LEU A 450 -13.87 -16.59 -25.42
CA LEU A 450 -15.18 -17.23 -25.57
C LEU A 450 -16.18 -16.16 -26.01
N ASP A 451 -17.11 -16.47 -26.91
CA ASP A 451 -18.20 -15.55 -27.26
C ASP A 451 -19.58 -16.24 -27.29
N GLU A 452 -20.53 -15.71 -28.06
CA GLU A 452 -21.88 -16.27 -28.22
C GLU A 452 -21.87 -17.70 -28.77
N ASP A 453 -20.92 -18.02 -29.66
CA ASP A 453 -20.80 -19.33 -30.31
C ASP A 453 -19.96 -20.33 -29.49
N GLY A 454 -19.47 -19.89 -28.32
CA GLY A 454 -18.67 -20.70 -27.41
C GLY A 454 -17.17 -20.50 -27.61
N ILE A 455 -16.40 -21.56 -27.40
CA ILE A 455 -14.93 -21.51 -27.48
C ILE A 455 -14.51 -21.87 -28.89
N ALA A 456 -13.79 -20.98 -29.56
CA ALA A 456 -13.27 -21.28 -30.88
C ALA A 456 -12.26 -22.45 -30.82
N PRO A 457 -12.38 -23.45 -31.72
CA PRO A 457 -11.54 -24.63 -31.70
C PRO A 457 -10.09 -24.34 -32.14
N THR A 458 -9.86 -23.24 -32.86
CA THR A 458 -8.55 -22.84 -33.39
C THR A 458 -7.98 -21.61 -32.69
N ALA A 459 -6.66 -21.52 -32.67
CA ALA A 459 -5.96 -20.36 -32.13
C ALA A 459 -6.33 -19.04 -32.84
N GLU A 460 -6.54 -19.04 -34.16
CA GLU A 460 -6.97 -17.86 -34.92
C GLU A 460 -8.38 -17.41 -34.53
N GLY A 461 -9.28 -18.37 -34.29
CA GLY A 461 -10.62 -18.05 -33.81
C GLY A 461 -10.58 -17.39 -32.43
N ARG A 462 -9.73 -17.90 -31.53
CA ARG A 462 -9.52 -17.31 -30.20
C ARG A 462 -8.92 -15.91 -30.28
N LEU A 463 -7.99 -15.67 -31.21
CA LEU A 463 -7.47 -14.34 -31.53
C LEU A 463 -8.57 -13.38 -31.98
N ALA A 464 -9.47 -13.82 -32.87
CA ALA A 464 -10.56 -12.98 -33.35
C ALA A 464 -11.53 -12.58 -32.22
N VAL A 465 -11.84 -13.50 -31.29
CA VAL A 465 -12.65 -13.21 -30.11
C VAL A 465 -11.94 -12.21 -29.19
N ALA A 466 -10.64 -12.42 -28.93
CA ALA A 466 -9.86 -11.48 -28.11
C ALA A 466 -9.82 -10.07 -28.73
N GLU A 467 -9.67 -9.97 -30.06
CA GLU A 467 -9.71 -8.69 -30.78
C GLU A 467 -11.07 -7.99 -30.64
N LYS A 468 -12.18 -8.74 -30.74
CA LYS A 468 -13.54 -8.23 -30.50
C LYS A 468 -13.69 -7.65 -29.10
N ILE A 469 -13.20 -8.36 -28.08
CA ILE A 469 -13.28 -7.91 -26.67
C ILE A 469 -12.50 -6.62 -26.48
N ILE A 470 -11.25 -6.55 -26.96
CA ILE A 470 -10.39 -5.37 -26.82
C ILE A 470 -10.98 -4.16 -27.53
N LYS A 471 -11.43 -4.30 -28.79
CA LYS A 471 -12.08 -3.20 -29.51
C LYS A 471 -13.33 -2.69 -28.79
N THR A 472 -14.09 -3.58 -28.17
CA THR A 472 -15.26 -3.20 -27.38
C THR A 472 -14.83 -2.45 -26.12
N ALA A 473 -13.83 -2.95 -25.38
CA ALA A 473 -13.30 -2.30 -24.18
C ALA A 473 -12.77 -0.87 -24.46
N GLU A 474 -12.13 -0.65 -25.61
CA GLU A 474 -11.68 0.68 -26.05
C GLU A 474 -12.85 1.69 -26.12
N THR A 475 -14.06 1.27 -26.51
CA THR A 475 -15.25 2.15 -26.55
C THR A 475 -15.74 2.58 -25.16
N TYR A 476 -15.41 1.80 -24.12
CA TYR A 476 -15.65 2.14 -22.71
C TYR A 476 -14.47 2.94 -22.09
N GLY A 477 -13.41 3.21 -22.87
CA GLY A 477 -12.22 3.90 -22.40
C GLY A 477 -11.32 3.06 -21.50
N ILE A 478 -11.32 1.74 -21.69
CA ILE A 478 -10.39 0.80 -21.05
C ILE A 478 -9.19 0.61 -21.99
N ASP A 479 -7.99 0.84 -21.47
CA ASP A 479 -6.75 0.74 -22.25
C ASP A 479 -6.31 -0.72 -22.38
N ARG A 480 -5.60 -1.07 -23.46
CA ARG A 480 -5.10 -2.44 -23.71
C ARG A 480 -4.17 -2.94 -22.63
N LYS A 481 -3.41 -2.04 -21.98
CA LYS A 481 -2.54 -2.41 -20.85
C LYS A 481 -3.31 -2.95 -19.65
N ASP A 482 -4.61 -2.63 -19.56
CA ASP A 482 -5.52 -3.04 -18.50
C ASP A 482 -6.38 -4.25 -18.92
N ILE A 483 -6.00 -4.95 -19.99
CA ILE A 483 -6.64 -6.19 -20.47
C ILE A 483 -5.58 -7.29 -20.60
N ILE A 484 -5.86 -8.46 -20.02
CA ILE A 484 -5.06 -9.67 -20.24
C ILE A 484 -5.94 -10.77 -20.80
N VAL A 485 -5.43 -11.56 -21.74
CA VAL A 485 -6.25 -12.53 -22.46
C VAL A 485 -6.02 -13.94 -21.93
N ASP A 486 -7.11 -14.62 -21.59
CA ASP A 486 -7.12 -16.06 -21.35
C ASP A 486 -7.49 -16.79 -22.65
N THR A 487 -6.55 -17.55 -23.20
CA THR A 487 -6.76 -18.32 -24.44
C THR A 487 -7.49 -19.64 -24.20
N LEU A 488 -7.99 -19.87 -22.99
CA LEU A 488 -8.82 -20.98 -22.54
C LEU A 488 -8.13 -22.34 -22.62
N THR A 489 -7.81 -22.89 -21.45
CA THR A 489 -7.29 -24.27 -21.32
C THR A 489 -8.41 -25.28 -21.54
N MET A 490 -8.21 -26.18 -22.50
CA MET A 490 -9.18 -27.24 -22.82
C MET A 490 -8.87 -28.52 -22.05
N THR A 491 -9.89 -29.30 -21.67
CA THR A 491 -9.70 -30.58 -21.00
C THR A 491 -9.28 -31.67 -21.99
N VAL A 492 -8.04 -32.15 -21.89
CA VAL A 492 -7.44 -33.06 -22.89
C VAL A 492 -8.16 -34.41 -23.00
N SER A 493 -8.82 -34.87 -21.93
CA SER A 493 -9.57 -36.14 -21.93
C SER A 493 -10.79 -36.15 -22.84
N SER A 494 -11.34 -34.97 -23.17
CA SER A 494 -12.51 -34.83 -24.05
C SER A 494 -12.20 -34.02 -25.32
N GLN A 495 -11.20 -33.14 -25.29
CA GLN A 495 -10.90 -32.14 -26.32
C GLN A 495 -9.41 -32.15 -26.65
N GLN A 496 -8.91 -33.33 -27.04
CA GLN A 496 -7.48 -33.58 -27.25
C GLN A 496 -6.89 -32.78 -28.41
N LYS A 497 -7.68 -32.49 -29.45
CA LYS A 497 -7.21 -31.75 -30.64
C LYS A 497 -7.02 -30.26 -30.32
N GLU A 498 -7.79 -29.75 -29.38
CA GLU A 498 -7.88 -28.34 -29.01
C GLU A 498 -6.92 -27.97 -27.86
N ALA A 499 -6.36 -28.96 -27.16
CA ALA A 499 -5.46 -28.75 -26.04
C ALA A 499 -4.20 -27.95 -26.43
N MET A 500 -3.56 -28.29 -27.55
CA MET A 500 -2.38 -27.56 -28.04
C MET A 500 -2.72 -26.26 -28.77
N GLU A 501 -3.98 -26.08 -29.17
CA GLU A 501 -4.46 -24.81 -29.73
C GLU A 501 -4.42 -23.69 -28.69
N THR A 502 -4.59 -24.01 -27.39
CA THR A 502 -4.37 -23.07 -26.28
C THR A 502 -2.94 -22.53 -26.28
N VAL A 503 -1.95 -23.42 -26.36
CA VAL A 503 -0.52 -23.06 -26.36
C VAL A 503 -0.17 -22.27 -27.64
N ARG A 504 -0.74 -22.66 -28.79
CA ARG A 504 -0.55 -21.96 -30.06
C ARG A 504 -1.15 -20.56 -30.07
N ALA A 505 -2.27 -20.34 -29.37
CA ALA A 505 -2.94 -19.05 -29.28
C ALA A 505 -2.18 -18.02 -28.45
N LEU A 506 -1.41 -18.44 -27.42
CA LEU A 506 -0.67 -17.52 -26.55
C LEU A 506 0.22 -16.52 -27.31
N PRO A 507 1.22 -16.97 -28.10
CA PRO A 507 2.08 -16.04 -28.83
C PRO A 507 1.33 -15.30 -29.94
N LEU A 508 0.29 -15.89 -30.54
CA LEU A 508 -0.52 -15.24 -31.57
C LEU A 508 -1.26 -14.03 -31.02
N VAL A 509 -1.99 -14.20 -29.92
CA VAL A 509 -2.72 -13.12 -29.23
C VAL A 509 -1.77 -12.04 -28.76
N LYS A 510 -0.69 -12.42 -28.07
CA LYS A 510 0.30 -11.50 -27.52
C LYS A 510 0.92 -10.62 -28.61
N ASN A 511 1.39 -11.23 -29.69
CA ASN A 511 2.09 -10.51 -30.76
C ASN A 511 1.13 -9.68 -31.63
N ALA A 512 -0.06 -10.18 -31.92
CA ALA A 512 -1.01 -9.48 -32.78
C ALA A 512 -1.70 -8.30 -32.07
N LEU A 513 -2.02 -8.44 -30.79
CA LEU A 513 -2.82 -7.46 -30.05
C LEU A 513 -2.00 -6.58 -29.10
N GLY A 514 -0.76 -6.97 -28.79
CA GLY A 514 0.13 -6.21 -27.90
C GLY A 514 -0.28 -6.29 -26.42
N VAL A 515 -0.95 -7.38 -26.02
CA VAL A 515 -1.48 -7.60 -24.66
C VAL A 515 -0.73 -8.73 -23.95
N LYS A 516 -0.96 -8.85 -22.64
CA LYS A 516 -0.45 -9.98 -21.83
C LYS A 516 -1.43 -11.15 -21.85
N THR A 517 -0.93 -12.32 -21.45
CA THR A 517 -1.72 -13.56 -21.44
C THR A 517 -1.76 -14.22 -20.07
N ILE A 518 -2.90 -14.83 -19.75
CA ILE A 518 -3.11 -15.61 -18.53
C ILE A 518 -3.74 -16.96 -18.85
N LEU A 519 -3.53 -17.98 -18.02
CA LEU A 519 -4.20 -19.27 -18.18
C LEU A 519 -4.54 -19.93 -16.85
N GLY A 520 -5.76 -20.46 -16.75
CA GLY A 520 -6.14 -21.55 -15.85
C GLY A 520 -5.50 -22.88 -16.26
N VAL A 521 -4.29 -23.16 -15.80
CA VAL A 521 -3.50 -24.32 -16.26
C VAL A 521 -4.11 -25.63 -15.78
N SER A 522 -4.64 -25.68 -14.56
CA SER A 522 -5.13 -26.90 -13.91
C SER A 522 -6.33 -27.59 -14.62
N ASN A 523 -6.98 -26.89 -15.55
CA ASN A 523 -8.13 -27.37 -16.31
C ASN A 523 -7.78 -28.45 -17.35
N ILE A 524 -6.51 -28.53 -17.77
CA ILE A 524 -6.04 -29.44 -18.82
C ILE A 524 -6.28 -30.92 -18.47
N SER A 525 -6.15 -31.27 -17.20
CA SER A 525 -6.10 -32.66 -16.71
C SER A 525 -7.42 -33.18 -16.14
N PHE A 526 -8.52 -32.44 -16.24
CA PHE A 526 -9.81 -32.92 -15.70
C PHE A 526 -10.19 -34.30 -16.27
N GLY A 527 -10.58 -35.21 -15.38
CA GLY A 527 -10.96 -36.58 -15.73
C GLY A 527 -9.80 -37.57 -15.91
N LEU A 528 -8.54 -37.17 -15.71
CA LEU A 528 -7.37 -38.06 -15.84
C LEU A 528 -6.74 -38.44 -14.49
N PRO A 529 -6.11 -39.63 -14.37
CA PRO A 529 -5.20 -39.94 -13.27
C PRO A 529 -3.89 -39.16 -13.40
N GLN A 530 -3.12 -39.06 -12.31
CA GLN A 530 -1.81 -38.40 -12.30
C GLN A 530 -1.83 -36.97 -12.89
N ARG A 531 -2.85 -36.20 -12.52
CA ARG A 531 -3.13 -34.85 -13.04
C ARG A 531 -1.93 -33.92 -12.98
N GLU A 532 -1.15 -33.99 -11.91
CA GLU A 532 0.03 -33.14 -11.69
C GLU A 532 1.08 -33.28 -12.79
N LEU A 533 1.26 -34.48 -13.35
CA LEU A 533 2.21 -34.70 -14.46
C LEU A 533 1.72 -34.03 -15.74
N VAL A 534 0.45 -34.23 -16.09
CA VAL A 534 -0.16 -33.63 -17.28
C VAL A 534 -0.16 -32.10 -17.16
N ASN A 535 -0.55 -31.57 -16.00
CA ASN A 535 -0.51 -30.14 -15.70
C ASN A 535 0.91 -29.58 -15.86
N SER A 536 1.92 -30.24 -15.30
CA SER A 536 3.31 -29.75 -15.32
C SER A 536 3.91 -29.73 -16.74
N VAL A 537 3.64 -30.74 -17.56
CA VAL A 537 4.10 -30.79 -18.96
C VAL A 537 3.41 -29.70 -19.80
N PHE A 538 2.09 -29.58 -19.67
CA PHE A 538 1.33 -28.54 -20.36
C PHE A 538 1.78 -27.14 -19.91
N PHE A 539 2.01 -26.96 -18.61
CA PHE A 539 2.49 -25.70 -18.04
C PHE A 539 3.86 -25.29 -18.61
N GLY A 540 4.82 -26.23 -18.69
CA GLY A 540 6.11 -25.97 -19.31
C GLY A 540 6.01 -25.58 -20.79
N ALA A 541 5.08 -26.18 -21.53
CA ALA A 541 4.78 -25.80 -22.92
C ALA A 541 4.18 -24.40 -23.01
N ALA A 542 3.23 -24.06 -22.13
CA ALA A 542 2.60 -22.74 -22.08
C ALA A 542 3.60 -21.63 -21.70
N LEU A 543 4.47 -21.86 -20.72
CA LEU A 543 5.55 -20.94 -20.35
C LEU A 543 6.49 -20.71 -21.53
N SER A 544 6.89 -21.78 -22.21
CA SER A 544 7.75 -21.71 -23.39
C SER A 544 7.09 -20.99 -24.59
N ALA A 545 5.75 -20.97 -24.64
CA ALA A 545 4.97 -20.23 -25.62
C ALA A 545 4.73 -18.74 -25.24
N GLY A 546 5.22 -18.30 -24.07
CA GLY A 546 5.23 -16.90 -23.67
C GLY A 546 4.11 -16.47 -22.72
N LEU A 547 3.52 -17.40 -21.96
CA LEU A 547 2.54 -17.13 -20.90
C LEU A 547 3.07 -16.11 -19.87
N ASP A 548 2.26 -15.09 -19.51
CA ASP A 548 2.68 -14.01 -18.59
C ASP A 548 2.15 -14.17 -17.16
N ALA A 549 0.98 -14.80 -16.99
CA ALA A 549 0.42 -15.14 -15.69
C ALA A 549 -0.20 -16.54 -15.70
N CYS A 550 -0.09 -17.28 -14.60
CA CYS A 550 -0.60 -18.64 -14.52
C CYS A 550 -1.44 -18.85 -13.26
N ILE A 551 -2.71 -19.18 -13.45
CA ILE A 551 -3.61 -19.62 -12.39
C ILE A 551 -3.31 -21.11 -12.15
N ILE A 552 -2.61 -21.38 -11.04
CA ILE A 552 -2.14 -22.71 -10.63
C ILE A 552 -2.30 -22.93 -9.14
N ASN A 553 -2.22 -24.19 -8.70
CA ASN A 553 -2.01 -24.54 -7.30
C ASN A 553 -0.52 -24.40 -6.93
N PRO A 554 -0.10 -23.36 -6.19
CA PRO A 554 1.32 -23.18 -5.84
C PRO A 554 1.83 -24.24 -4.85
N LEU A 555 0.94 -25.02 -4.22
CA LEU A 555 1.33 -26.13 -3.35
C LEU A 555 1.68 -27.41 -4.12
N ALA A 556 1.50 -27.44 -5.44
CA ALA A 556 1.89 -28.58 -6.27
C ALA A 556 3.38 -28.49 -6.61
N GLU A 557 4.19 -29.31 -5.94
CA GLU A 557 5.66 -29.26 -6.02
C GLU A 557 6.17 -29.39 -7.45
N GLN A 558 5.57 -30.26 -8.27
CA GLN A 558 5.99 -30.49 -9.65
C GLN A 558 5.73 -29.27 -10.55
N MET A 559 4.60 -28.58 -10.36
CA MET A 559 4.31 -27.34 -11.13
C MET A 559 5.27 -26.22 -10.73
N MET A 560 5.54 -26.08 -9.43
CA MET A 560 6.49 -25.09 -8.93
C MET A 560 7.94 -25.39 -9.32
N ALA A 561 8.31 -26.67 -9.44
CA ALA A 561 9.60 -27.07 -9.97
C ALA A 561 9.74 -26.65 -11.44
N VAL A 562 8.73 -26.91 -12.27
CA VAL A 562 8.71 -26.43 -13.67
C VAL A 562 8.84 -24.91 -13.73
N PHE A 563 8.11 -24.17 -12.89
CA PHE A 563 8.17 -22.71 -12.85
C PHE A 563 9.57 -22.18 -12.50
N ARG A 564 10.18 -22.66 -11.41
CA ARG A 564 11.52 -22.26 -10.99
C ARG A 564 12.58 -22.62 -12.02
N SER A 565 12.53 -23.84 -12.56
CA SER A 565 13.43 -24.25 -13.64
C SER A 565 13.26 -23.40 -14.90
N TYR A 566 12.03 -23.08 -15.29
CA TYR A 566 11.77 -22.21 -16.44
C TYR A 566 12.36 -20.81 -16.21
N ARG A 567 12.16 -20.20 -15.04
CA ARG A 567 12.73 -18.89 -14.72
C ARG A 567 14.26 -18.87 -14.82
N ALA A 568 14.93 -19.88 -14.28
CA ALA A 568 16.38 -20.03 -14.40
C ALA A 568 16.83 -20.18 -15.86
N LEU A 569 16.14 -21.01 -16.64
CA LEU A 569 16.46 -21.24 -18.06
C LEU A 569 16.18 -20.02 -18.95
N ALA A 570 15.12 -19.29 -18.67
CA ALA A 570 14.65 -18.15 -19.45
C ALA A 570 15.30 -16.81 -19.04
N GLY A 571 16.17 -16.82 -18.02
CA GLY A 571 16.89 -15.62 -17.56
C GLY A 571 16.08 -14.66 -16.69
N TYR A 572 14.99 -15.14 -16.08
CA TYR A 572 14.19 -14.37 -15.10
C TYR A 572 14.64 -14.55 -13.64
N ASP A 573 15.60 -15.45 -13.41
CA ASP A 573 16.27 -15.64 -12.12
C ASP A 573 17.73 -15.20 -12.27
N GLU A 574 18.01 -13.97 -11.84
CA GLU A 574 19.33 -13.36 -12.01
C GLU A 574 20.38 -14.16 -11.24
N ASN A 575 21.41 -14.63 -11.96
CA ASN A 575 22.45 -15.52 -11.44
C ASN A 575 21.91 -16.83 -10.82
N CYS A 576 20.69 -17.23 -11.15
CA CYS A 576 20.01 -18.41 -10.62
C CYS A 576 19.89 -18.43 -9.07
N LEU A 577 19.87 -17.25 -8.43
CA LEU A 577 19.93 -17.15 -6.97
C LEU A 577 18.69 -17.74 -6.30
N ASP A 578 17.49 -17.50 -6.85
CA ASP A 578 16.25 -18.03 -6.29
C ASP A 578 16.20 -19.56 -6.42
N TYR A 579 16.62 -20.08 -7.58
CA TYR A 579 16.70 -21.51 -7.84
C TYR A 579 17.68 -22.19 -6.88
N ILE A 580 18.88 -21.63 -6.71
CA ILE A 580 19.91 -22.17 -5.82
C ILE A 580 19.44 -22.10 -4.36
N ALA A 581 18.90 -20.96 -3.92
CA ALA A 581 18.41 -20.78 -2.56
C ALA A 581 17.35 -21.83 -2.20
N TRP A 582 16.38 -22.05 -3.08
CA TRP A 582 15.31 -23.02 -2.86
C TRP A 582 15.85 -24.46 -2.78
N TYR A 583 16.57 -24.92 -3.80
CA TYR A 583 16.98 -26.32 -3.90
C TYR A 583 18.20 -26.68 -3.04
N SER A 584 18.99 -25.71 -2.58
CA SER A 584 20.03 -25.95 -1.59
C SER A 584 19.45 -26.13 -0.18
N ALA A 585 18.39 -25.39 0.15
CA ALA A 585 17.67 -25.52 1.42
C ALA A 585 16.79 -26.78 1.49
N HIS A 586 16.36 -27.29 0.33
CA HIS A 586 15.46 -28.46 0.21
C HIS A 586 16.12 -29.66 -0.49
N ALA A 587 17.45 -29.74 -0.48
CA ALA A 587 18.16 -30.84 -1.11
C ALA A 587 17.70 -32.19 -0.52
N PRO A 588 17.31 -33.18 -1.34
CA PRO A 588 17.02 -34.51 -0.82
C PRO A 588 18.27 -35.08 -0.15
N ALA A 589 18.10 -35.70 1.03
CA ALA A 589 19.19 -36.36 1.72
C ALA A 589 19.89 -37.34 0.77
N THR A 590 21.21 -37.20 0.62
CA THR A 590 22.01 -38.07 -0.23
C THR A 590 21.72 -39.52 0.15
N PRO A 591 21.24 -40.38 -0.77
CA PRO A 591 21.04 -41.78 -0.45
C PRO A 591 22.38 -42.38 0.02
N PRO A 592 22.39 -43.16 1.12
CA PRO A 592 23.62 -43.76 1.61
C PRO A 592 24.27 -44.57 0.50
N ALA A 593 25.59 -44.41 0.35
CA ALA A 593 26.35 -45.11 -0.68
C ALA A 593 26.04 -46.62 -0.62
N PRO A 594 25.83 -47.29 -1.76
CA PRO A 594 25.54 -48.71 -1.77
C PRO A 594 26.66 -49.46 -1.06
N SER A 595 26.30 -50.20 0.00
CA SER A 595 27.19 -51.11 0.70
C SER A 595 27.76 -52.10 -0.32
N THR A 596 29.08 -52.04 -0.53
CA THR A 596 29.79 -52.99 -1.38
C THR A 596 29.79 -54.36 -0.71
N ALA A 597 28.81 -55.20 -1.06
CA ALA A 597 28.91 -56.63 -0.82
C ALA A 597 30.01 -57.21 -1.75
N PRO A 598 30.88 -58.12 -1.27
CA PRO A 598 31.94 -58.67 -2.12
C PRO A 598 31.34 -59.58 -3.20
N ALA A 599 31.64 -59.29 -4.47
CA ALA A 599 31.29 -60.16 -5.60
C ALA A 599 32.13 -61.46 -5.59
N PRO A 600 31.61 -62.59 -6.08
CA PRO A 600 32.33 -63.86 -6.08
C PRO A 600 33.43 -63.89 -7.13
N ALA A 601 34.51 -64.60 -6.83
CA ALA A 601 35.67 -64.76 -7.70
C ALA A 601 35.32 -65.46 -9.02
N THR A 602 35.68 -64.82 -10.14
CA THR A 602 35.74 -65.46 -11.46
C THR A 602 37.13 -65.30 -12.05
N THR A 603 37.64 -66.43 -12.56
CA THR A 603 38.94 -66.67 -13.18
C THR A 603 39.16 -65.87 -14.49
N PRO A 604 40.42 -65.58 -14.88
CA PRO A 604 40.73 -64.75 -16.05
C PRO A 604 40.97 -65.59 -17.33
N PRO A 605 40.74 -65.02 -18.53
CA PRO A 605 41.45 -65.40 -19.75
C PRO A 605 42.40 -64.28 -20.25
N PRO A 606 43.33 -64.60 -21.18
CA PRO A 606 44.65 -63.99 -21.22
C PRO A 606 44.85 -62.89 -22.28
N ALA A 607 46.02 -62.27 -22.17
CA ALA A 607 46.54 -61.08 -22.85
C ALA A 607 46.60 -61.14 -24.38
N THR A 608 46.37 -59.98 -25.00
CA THR A 608 47.09 -59.53 -26.21
C THR A 608 47.25 -58.00 -26.18
N ALA A 609 48.40 -57.53 -26.66
CA ALA A 609 48.82 -56.14 -26.88
C ALA A 609 49.48 -56.09 -28.27
N PRO A 610 50.03 -54.96 -28.74
CA PRO A 610 49.60 -53.54 -28.73
C PRO A 610 49.52 -53.00 -30.19
N ASP A 611 49.21 -51.71 -30.44
CA ASP A 611 50.20 -50.80 -31.05
C ASP A 611 49.75 -49.34 -31.28
N SER A 612 50.73 -48.46 -31.05
CA SER A 612 51.12 -47.25 -31.80
C SER A 612 50.29 -45.94 -31.84
N ALA A 613 50.89 -44.95 -31.16
CA ALA A 613 51.45 -43.70 -31.72
C ALA A 613 50.60 -42.42 -31.89
N GLY A 614 51.07 -41.34 -31.25
CA GLY A 614 51.32 -40.07 -31.98
C GLY A 614 51.00 -38.70 -31.35
N ARG A 615 51.86 -38.23 -30.42
CA ARG A 615 52.37 -36.84 -30.24
C ARG A 615 51.43 -35.61 -29.99
N LEU A 616 51.41 -35.19 -28.70
CA LEU A 616 51.77 -33.88 -28.05
C LEU A 616 52.40 -32.72 -28.88
N PRO A 617 52.58 -31.45 -28.35
CA PRO A 617 52.09 -30.79 -27.11
C PRO A 617 51.75 -29.25 -27.14
N GLN A 618 51.14 -28.78 -26.03
CA GLN A 618 51.34 -27.53 -25.22
C GLN A 618 51.28 -26.10 -25.84
N LYS A 619 50.51 -25.21 -25.16
CA LYS A 619 51.07 -24.25 -24.18
C LYS A 619 50.01 -23.59 -23.29
N SER A 620 50.33 -23.58 -22.00
CA SER A 620 49.70 -22.84 -20.90
C SER A 620 50.12 -21.38 -20.87
N LEU A 621 49.31 -20.52 -20.25
CA LEU A 621 49.82 -19.48 -19.35
C LEU A 621 48.91 -19.41 -18.11
N THR A 622 49.56 -19.62 -16.98
CA THR A 622 49.11 -19.49 -15.59
C THR A 622 49.22 -18.03 -15.16
N ASP A 623 48.46 -17.62 -14.13
CA ASP A 623 49.02 -17.36 -12.80
C ASP A 623 47.93 -16.94 -11.77
N ALA A 624 47.75 -17.81 -10.75
CA ALA A 624 48.00 -17.58 -9.32
C ALA A 624 47.79 -16.15 -8.74
N ARG A 625 47.27 -15.90 -7.53
CA ARG A 625 46.96 -16.65 -6.29
C ARG A 625 46.37 -15.61 -5.30
N TYR A 626 45.56 -16.02 -4.31
CA TYR A 626 45.82 -15.76 -2.87
C TYR A 626 44.88 -16.62 -2.00
N ALA A 627 45.50 -17.37 -1.08
CA ALA A 627 44.89 -18.15 0.01
C ALA A 627 44.39 -17.19 1.13
N GLY A 628 43.54 -17.52 2.09
CA GLY A 628 42.94 -18.76 2.58
C GLY A 628 42.70 -18.60 4.10
N SER A 629 41.71 -19.26 4.68
CA SER A 629 41.79 -19.88 6.03
C SER A 629 40.49 -20.60 6.39
N SER A 630 40.67 -21.79 6.94
CA SER A 630 39.70 -22.74 7.44
C SER A 630 39.34 -22.46 8.90
N LEU A 631 38.08 -22.63 9.28
CA LEU A 631 37.68 -22.93 10.66
C LEU A 631 36.56 -24.00 10.66
N ASN A 632 36.78 -25.03 11.49
CA ASN A 632 35.84 -26.10 11.83
C ASN A 632 34.54 -25.55 12.43
N PRO A 633 33.46 -26.36 12.43
CA PRO A 633 32.55 -26.37 13.56
C PRO A 633 32.54 -27.74 14.24
N ASP A 634 32.61 -27.66 15.56
CA ASP A 634 32.41 -28.74 16.50
C ASP A 634 31.01 -29.34 16.41
N ASN A 635 30.99 -30.63 16.71
CA ASN A 635 29.87 -31.52 16.79
C ASN A 635 29.06 -31.20 18.06
N SER A 636 27.82 -30.73 17.94
CA SER A 636 26.82 -30.87 19.00
C SER A 636 25.51 -31.36 18.41
N SER A 637 25.05 -32.47 18.98
CA SER A 637 23.93 -33.29 18.58
C SER A 637 22.60 -32.53 18.64
N ALA A 638 21.95 -32.36 17.49
CA ALA A 638 20.52 -32.10 17.40
C ALA A 638 19.86 -33.28 16.68
N SER A 639 19.09 -34.07 17.44
CA SER A 639 18.25 -35.15 16.95
C SER A 639 17.25 -34.65 15.91
N SER A 640 17.24 -35.29 14.75
CA SER A 640 16.24 -35.12 13.70
C SER A 640 14.84 -35.55 14.18
N PRO A 641 13.78 -34.75 13.98
CA PRO A 641 12.42 -35.24 14.11
C PRO A 641 11.99 -35.93 12.80
N SER A 642 11.53 -37.16 12.96
CA SER A 642 10.87 -37.98 11.96
C SER A 642 9.62 -37.30 11.39
N CYS A 643 9.41 -37.52 10.09
CA CYS A 643 8.19 -37.21 9.35
C CYS A 643 6.93 -37.72 10.08
N GLY A 644 6.00 -36.80 10.33
CA GLY A 644 4.67 -37.10 10.85
C GLY A 644 4.32 -36.34 12.11
N GLN A 645 3.88 -35.08 11.98
CA GLN A 645 2.85 -34.42 12.82
C GLN A 645 2.56 -33.01 12.27
N SER A 646 1.32 -32.56 12.43
CA SER A 646 0.75 -31.28 12.00
C SER A 646 1.73 -30.10 12.04
N THR A 647 1.72 -29.24 11.02
CA THR A 647 2.11 -27.84 11.16
C THR A 647 1.17 -27.19 12.19
N GLY A 648 1.50 -27.36 13.47
CA GLY A 648 0.82 -26.68 14.55
C GLY A 648 1.17 -25.21 14.44
N GLU A 649 0.22 -24.40 13.98
CA GLU A 649 0.32 -22.94 14.03
C GLU A 649 0.70 -22.52 15.46
N THR A 650 1.92 -21.99 15.63
CA THR A 650 2.39 -21.53 16.95
C THR A 650 1.83 -20.14 17.23
N LEU A 651 1.59 -19.81 18.51
CA LEU A 651 1.16 -18.46 18.91
C LEU A 651 2.08 -17.37 18.33
N LYS A 652 3.39 -17.64 18.25
CA LYS A 652 4.38 -16.76 17.62
C LYS A 652 4.05 -16.49 16.14
N SER A 653 3.77 -17.53 15.36
CA SER A 653 3.41 -17.38 13.94
C SER A 653 2.11 -16.57 13.77
N LEU A 654 1.08 -16.87 14.58
CA LEU A 654 -0.18 -16.13 14.53
C LEU A 654 0.02 -14.62 14.79
N ILE A 655 0.84 -14.27 15.78
CA ILE A 655 1.19 -12.87 16.09
C ILE A 655 1.95 -12.22 14.93
N ILE A 656 2.96 -12.90 14.36
CA ILE A 656 3.73 -12.39 13.23
C ILE A 656 2.82 -12.11 12.03
N HIS A 657 1.86 -12.97 11.74
CA HIS A 657 0.95 -12.79 10.60
C HIS A 657 -0.30 -11.98 10.93
N GLY A 658 -0.49 -11.55 12.19
CA GLY A 658 -1.67 -10.78 12.59
C GLY A 658 -2.98 -11.58 12.52
N ILE A 659 -2.92 -12.90 12.72
CA ILE A 659 -4.08 -13.80 12.68
C ILE A 659 -4.76 -13.79 14.05
N ARG A 660 -5.75 -12.91 14.17
CA ARG A 660 -6.45 -12.60 15.42
C ARG A 660 -7.26 -13.77 15.97
N ASP A 661 -8.11 -14.40 15.17
CA ASP A 661 -9.23 -15.18 15.70
C ASP A 661 -8.79 -16.51 16.34
N ARG A 662 -7.61 -17.03 15.95
CA ARG A 662 -6.99 -18.21 16.57
C ARG A 662 -6.02 -17.90 17.71
N SER A 663 -5.61 -16.65 17.90
CA SER A 663 -4.57 -16.33 18.88
C SER A 663 -5.01 -16.63 20.30
N ARG A 664 -6.29 -16.41 20.61
CA ARG A 664 -6.89 -16.75 21.91
C ARG A 664 -6.82 -18.25 22.18
N ALA A 665 -7.33 -19.08 21.26
CA ALA A 665 -7.33 -20.54 21.43
C ALA A 665 -5.90 -21.12 21.49
N ALA A 666 -4.97 -20.59 20.68
CA ALA A 666 -3.57 -20.98 20.74
C ALA A 666 -2.91 -20.61 22.08
N CYS A 667 -3.27 -19.45 22.64
CA CYS A 667 -2.80 -19.01 23.95
C CYS A 667 -3.40 -19.85 25.09
N GLU A 668 -4.69 -20.17 25.04
CA GLU A 668 -5.37 -21.04 26.01
C GLU A 668 -4.71 -22.42 26.06
N LYS A 669 -4.32 -22.98 24.91
CA LYS A 669 -3.57 -24.25 24.85
C LYS A 669 -2.18 -24.15 25.48
N LEU A 670 -1.48 -23.03 25.31
CA LEU A 670 -0.17 -22.83 25.95
C LEU A 670 -0.30 -22.66 27.48
N LEU A 671 -1.38 -22.03 27.95
CA LEU A 671 -1.70 -21.85 29.37
C LEU A 671 -1.96 -23.17 30.11
N GLU A 672 -2.18 -24.28 29.40
CA GLU A 672 -2.25 -25.63 30.01
C GLU A 672 -0.88 -26.12 30.51
N THR A 673 0.21 -25.59 29.96
CA THR A 673 1.57 -26.10 30.19
C THR A 673 2.59 -25.07 30.65
N LEU A 674 2.35 -23.78 30.40
CA LEU A 674 3.26 -22.67 30.71
C LEU A 674 2.57 -21.63 31.59
N SER A 675 3.36 -20.92 32.40
CA SER A 675 2.85 -19.78 33.16
C SER A 675 2.55 -18.58 32.24
N PRO A 676 1.62 -17.69 32.65
CA PRO A 676 1.36 -16.42 31.96
C PRO A 676 2.61 -15.63 31.59
N ILE A 677 3.59 -15.55 32.51
CA ILE A 677 4.82 -14.78 32.32
C ILE A 677 5.70 -15.45 31.26
N GLU A 678 5.86 -16.78 31.30
CA GLU A 678 6.63 -17.52 30.30
C GLU A 678 6.03 -17.40 28.89
N ILE A 679 4.71 -17.35 28.76
CA ILE A 679 4.06 -17.13 27.47
C ILE A 679 4.37 -15.73 26.94
N ILE A 680 4.31 -14.72 27.81
CA ILE A 680 4.63 -13.33 27.44
C ILE A 680 6.08 -13.23 26.99
N ASP A 681 7.03 -13.72 27.79
CA ASP A 681 8.46 -13.50 27.55
C ASP A 681 9.04 -14.42 26.47
N ASN A 682 8.54 -15.64 26.29
CA ASN A 682 9.08 -16.60 25.31
C ASN A 682 8.32 -16.67 23.99
N HIS A 683 7.04 -16.24 23.95
CA HIS A 683 6.23 -16.31 22.73
C HIS A 683 5.79 -14.95 22.21
N ILE A 684 5.19 -14.11 23.06
CA ILE A 684 4.60 -12.82 22.64
C ILE A 684 5.68 -11.78 22.34
N VAL A 685 6.58 -11.55 23.31
CA VAL A 685 7.66 -10.55 23.19
C VAL A 685 8.58 -10.84 22.00
N PRO A 686 9.08 -12.07 21.78
CA PRO A 686 9.93 -12.37 20.63
C PRO A 686 9.20 -12.22 19.29
N ALA A 687 7.88 -12.50 19.24
CA ALA A 687 7.07 -12.30 18.04
C ALA A 687 6.94 -10.81 17.70
N LEU A 688 6.62 -9.97 18.68
CA LEU A 688 6.52 -8.53 18.49
C LEU A 688 7.87 -7.89 18.14
N ASP A 689 8.98 -8.38 18.71
CA ASP A 689 10.32 -7.92 18.35
C ASP A 689 10.68 -8.24 16.89
N GLU A 690 10.24 -9.39 16.37
CA GLU A 690 10.41 -9.74 14.96
C GLU A 690 9.56 -8.83 14.06
N VAL A 691 8.29 -8.61 14.41
CA VAL A 691 7.41 -7.66 13.71
C VAL A 691 8.00 -6.25 13.70
N GLY A 692 8.53 -5.78 14.83
CA GLY A 692 9.16 -4.48 14.96
C GLY A 692 10.42 -4.33 14.10
N LYS A 693 11.30 -5.34 14.08
CA LYS A 693 12.49 -5.36 13.20
C LYS A 693 12.10 -5.34 11.72
N ASP A 694 11.01 -6.02 11.36
CA ASP A 694 10.51 -6.03 9.99
C ASP A 694 9.90 -4.69 9.59
N TYR A 695 9.21 -4.01 10.51
CA TYR A 695 8.70 -2.66 10.31
C TYR A 695 9.82 -1.66 10.06
N GLU A 696 10.89 -1.69 10.86
CA GLU A 696 12.06 -0.82 10.69
C GLU A 696 12.82 -1.06 9.39
N ARG A 697 12.79 -2.30 8.89
CA ARG A 697 13.40 -2.68 7.60
C ARG A 697 12.48 -2.40 6.41
N GLY A 698 11.28 -1.88 6.61
CA GLY A 698 10.27 -1.69 5.57
C GLY A 698 9.73 -2.99 4.97
N ARG A 699 9.94 -4.13 5.66
CA ARG A 699 9.38 -5.44 5.26
C ARG A 699 7.96 -5.64 5.79
N LYS A 700 7.60 -4.94 6.86
CA LYS A 700 6.23 -4.80 7.36
C LYS A 700 5.82 -3.34 7.42
N PHE A 701 4.52 -3.11 7.36
CA PHE A 701 3.94 -1.78 7.38
C PHE A 701 3.04 -1.58 8.60
N LEU A 702 2.61 -0.33 8.81
CA LEU A 702 1.80 0.04 9.96
C LEU A 702 0.54 -0.84 10.16
N PRO A 703 -0.24 -1.20 9.10
CA PRO A 703 -1.38 -2.10 9.28
C PRO A 703 -1.00 -3.43 9.93
N GLN A 704 0.10 -4.04 9.47
CA GLN A 704 0.56 -5.33 10.00
C GLN A 704 1.06 -5.21 11.44
N LEU A 705 1.72 -4.10 11.78
CA LEU A 705 2.15 -3.82 13.14
C LEU A 705 0.95 -3.73 14.10
N LEU A 706 -0.08 -2.95 13.74
CA LEU A 706 -1.31 -2.80 14.52
C LEU A 706 -2.10 -4.11 14.62
N MET A 707 -2.12 -4.92 13.57
CA MET A 707 -2.75 -6.23 13.60
C MET A 707 -2.04 -7.24 14.49
N SER A 708 -0.71 -7.27 14.47
CA SER A 708 0.07 -8.07 15.42
C SER A 708 -0.25 -7.64 16.85
N ALA A 709 -0.39 -6.33 17.08
CA ALA A 709 -0.83 -5.75 18.34
C ALA A 709 -2.25 -6.22 18.75
N ASP A 710 -3.26 -6.13 17.89
CA ASP A 710 -4.63 -6.63 18.18
C ASP A 710 -4.64 -8.14 18.44
N THR A 711 -3.85 -8.89 17.68
CA THR A 711 -3.68 -10.34 17.84
C THR A 711 -3.12 -10.68 19.23
N VAL A 712 -2.16 -9.88 19.70
CA VAL A 712 -1.59 -9.97 21.05
C VAL A 712 -2.60 -9.58 22.12
N SER A 713 -3.38 -8.52 21.91
CA SER A 713 -4.45 -8.12 22.83
C SER A 713 -5.43 -9.28 23.11
N ARG A 714 -5.81 -10.06 22.10
CA ARG A 714 -6.65 -11.26 22.27
C ARG A 714 -5.98 -12.40 23.05
N ALA A 715 -4.68 -12.60 22.84
CA ALA A 715 -3.92 -13.55 23.66
C ALA A 715 -3.83 -13.08 25.13
N PHE A 716 -3.64 -11.77 25.36
CA PHE A 716 -3.64 -11.18 26.69
C PHE A 716 -5.00 -11.26 27.39
N GLU A 717 -6.13 -11.19 26.67
CA GLU A 717 -7.46 -11.43 27.24
C GLU A 717 -7.54 -12.83 27.88
N ALA A 718 -7.08 -13.88 27.18
CA ALA A 718 -7.03 -15.23 27.73
C ALA A 718 -6.09 -15.33 28.95
N ILE A 719 -4.94 -14.67 28.90
CA ILE A 719 -4.00 -14.62 30.02
C ILE A 719 -4.63 -13.93 31.25
N LYS A 720 -5.30 -12.79 31.06
CA LYS A 720 -5.97 -12.04 32.13
C LYS A 720 -7.10 -12.85 32.77
N GLU A 721 -7.90 -13.56 31.96
CA GLU A 721 -8.94 -14.44 32.48
C GLU A 721 -8.38 -15.58 33.33
N GLN A 722 -7.23 -16.15 32.94
CA GLN A 722 -6.57 -17.20 33.73
C GLN A 722 -5.96 -16.66 35.02
N LEU A 723 -5.36 -15.47 34.98
CA LEU A 723 -4.82 -14.77 36.15
C LEU A 723 -5.92 -14.38 37.15
N ALA A 724 -7.09 -13.95 36.65
CA ALA A 724 -8.26 -13.68 37.49
C ALA A 724 -8.78 -14.94 38.19
N LYS A 725 -8.67 -16.12 37.55
CA LYS A 725 -9.03 -17.41 38.15
C LYS A 725 -8.02 -17.90 39.20
N THR A 726 -6.74 -17.56 39.04
CA THR A 726 -5.65 -17.98 39.96
C THR A 726 -5.36 -16.97 41.08
N GLY A 727 -6.00 -15.81 41.08
CA GLY A 727 -5.85 -14.77 42.12
C GLY A 727 -4.52 -13.99 42.06
N ALA A 728 -3.74 -14.18 40.99
CA ALA A 728 -2.52 -13.43 40.73
C ALA A 728 -2.83 -12.23 39.82
N ALA A 729 -2.73 -11.00 40.33
CA ALA A 729 -2.78 -9.82 39.46
C ALA A 729 -1.45 -9.70 38.71
N ALA A 730 -1.47 -9.63 37.37
CA ALA A 730 -0.29 -9.20 36.64
C ALA A 730 -0.09 -7.71 36.88
N GLU A 731 0.97 -7.35 37.59
CA GLU A 731 1.38 -5.95 37.68
C GLU A 731 1.92 -5.48 36.33
N PRO A 732 1.51 -4.29 35.84
CA PRO A 732 2.04 -3.74 34.61
C PRO A 732 3.55 -3.49 34.73
N LYS A 733 4.31 -3.69 33.64
CA LYS A 733 5.78 -3.50 33.62
C LYS A 733 6.22 -2.07 33.97
N GLY A 734 5.31 -1.12 33.84
CA GLY A 734 5.52 0.30 34.11
C GLY A 734 4.29 1.10 33.72
N LYS A 735 4.21 2.34 34.19
CA LYS A 735 3.10 3.26 33.89
C LYS A 735 3.59 4.43 33.05
N VAL A 736 2.93 4.68 31.92
CA VAL A 736 3.24 5.75 30.96
C VAL A 736 2.03 6.67 30.82
N VAL A 737 2.22 7.98 30.97
CA VAL A 737 1.20 8.97 30.57
C VAL A 737 1.49 9.40 29.14
N MET A 738 0.47 9.45 28.28
CA MET A 738 0.58 9.90 26.90
C MET A 738 -0.36 11.08 26.63
N ALA A 739 0.14 12.13 25.97
CA ALA A 739 -0.67 13.29 25.59
C ALA A 739 -0.25 13.85 24.24
N THR A 740 -1.22 14.24 23.42
CA THR A 740 -0.97 15.13 22.27
C THR A 740 -1.08 16.56 22.78
N VAL A 741 -0.03 17.35 22.57
CA VAL A 741 0.16 18.65 23.25
C VAL A 741 -0.89 19.68 22.84
N SER A 742 -1.10 20.69 23.70
CA SER A 742 -2.07 21.76 23.45
C SER A 742 -1.87 22.45 22.10
N GLY A 743 -2.99 22.66 21.40
CA GLY A 743 -3.08 23.17 20.04
C GLY A 743 -2.95 22.10 18.96
N ASP A 744 -2.62 20.86 19.32
CA ASP A 744 -2.51 19.75 18.37
C ASP A 744 -3.64 18.74 18.55
N ILE A 745 -4.37 18.53 17.47
CA ILE A 745 -5.49 17.58 17.43
C ILE A 745 -5.12 16.25 16.77
N HIS A 746 -3.90 16.13 16.24
CA HIS A 746 -3.47 14.92 15.55
C HIS A 746 -2.95 13.90 16.56
N ASP A 747 -3.74 12.86 16.81
CA ASP A 747 -3.44 11.86 17.82
C ASP A 747 -3.20 10.47 17.26
N ILE A 748 -3.17 10.31 15.93
CA ILE A 748 -2.89 9.03 15.26
C ILE A 748 -1.58 8.45 15.78
N GLY A 749 -0.49 9.23 15.78
CA GLY A 749 0.82 8.79 16.27
C GLY A 749 0.79 8.37 17.74
N LYS A 750 0.16 9.16 18.61
CA LYS A 750 -0.03 8.84 20.04
C LYS A 750 -0.83 7.55 20.23
N ASN A 751 -1.91 7.37 19.48
CA ASN A 751 -2.79 6.20 19.59
C ASN A 751 -2.06 4.92 19.14
N ILE A 752 -1.22 5.01 18.11
CA ILE A 752 -0.33 3.92 17.70
C ILE A 752 0.65 3.60 18.84
N VAL A 753 1.33 4.60 19.41
CA VAL A 753 2.29 4.40 20.53
C VAL A 753 1.60 3.79 21.74
N LYS A 754 0.41 4.28 22.11
CA LYS A 754 -0.41 3.72 23.19
C LYS A 754 -0.70 2.25 22.94
N ALA A 755 -1.27 1.92 21.78
CA ALA A 755 -1.60 0.54 21.43
C ALA A 755 -0.36 -0.36 21.49
N MET A 756 0.79 0.13 21.02
CA MET A 756 2.05 -0.61 21.10
C MET A 756 2.50 -0.82 22.55
N LEU A 757 2.60 0.23 23.35
CA LEU A 757 3.02 0.13 24.76
C LEU A 757 2.11 -0.80 25.58
N GLU A 758 0.79 -0.72 25.41
CA GLU A 758 -0.17 -1.62 26.07
C GLU A 758 0.09 -3.08 25.69
N ASN A 759 0.40 -3.36 24.42
CA ASN A 759 0.70 -4.72 23.94
C ASN A 759 2.05 -5.26 24.40
N TYR A 760 2.98 -4.40 24.80
CA TYR A 760 4.23 -4.82 25.46
C TYR A 760 4.10 -4.94 26.99
N GLY A 761 2.90 -4.76 27.55
CA GLY A 761 2.59 -4.98 28.96
C GLY A 761 2.74 -3.74 29.85
N TYR A 762 2.80 -2.54 29.26
CA TYR A 762 2.83 -1.27 30.01
C TYR A 762 1.40 -0.74 30.24
N ALA A 763 1.18 -0.07 31.37
CA ALA A 763 -0.07 0.64 31.63
C ALA A 763 0.01 2.05 31.02
N VAL A 764 -0.87 2.37 30.06
CA VAL A 764 -0.90 3.68 29.41
C VAL A 764 -2.10 4.50 29.87
N ILE A 765 -1.84 5.70 30.38
CA ILE A 765 -2.86 6.70 30.70
C ILE A 765 -2.88 7.70 29.56
N ASP A 766 -3.89 7.59 28.72
CA ASP A 766 -4.05 8.44 27.56
C ASP A 766 -4.90 9.66 27.89
N LEU A 767 -4.28 10.85 27.83
CA LEU A 767 -4.95 12.12 28.09
C LEU A 767 -5.71 12.66 26.87
N GLY A 768 -5.54 12.03 25.70
CA GLY A 768 -6.18 12.43 24.46
C GLY A 768 -5.41 13.51 23.70
N LYS A 769 -6.17 14.29 22.91
CA LYS A 769 -5.68 15.36 22.05
C LYS A 769 -5.99 16.75 22.58
N ASP A 770 -5.24 17.74 22.11
CA ASP A 770 -5.30 19.13 22.58
C ASP A 770 -5.23 19.24 24.11
N VAL A 771 -4.22 18.58 24.70
CA VAL A 771 -4.11 18.48 26.16
C VAL A 771 -3.36 19.69 26.71
N GLY A 772 -4.06 20.48 27.52
CA GLY A 772 -3.47 21.60 28.26
C GLY A 772 -2.42 21.16 29.28
N ILE A 773 -1.42 22.01 29.50
CA ILE A 773 -0.29 21.77 30.41
C ILE A 773 -0.76 21.34 31.80
N GLU A 774 -1.72 22.05 32.39
CA GLU A 774 -2.24 21.76 33.73
C GLU A 774 -2.75 20.32 33.86
N ARG A 775 -3.46 19.80 32.85
CA ARG A 775 -3.98 18.42 32.87
C ARG A 775 -2.86 17.38 32.84
N VAL A 776 -1.77 17.66 32.12
CA VAL A 776 -0.56 16.81 32.14
C VAL A 776 0.08 16.83 33.52
N LEU A 777 0.22 18.00 34.16
CA LEU A 777 0.77 18.14 35.51
C LEU A 777 -0.08 17.42 36.56
N GLU A 778 -1.39 17.66 36.56
CA GLU A 778 -2.34 17.04 37.49
C GLU A 778 -2.27 15.52 37.41
N THR A 779 -2.22 14.97 36.19
CA THR A 779 -2.12 13.53 35.98
C THR A 779 -0.75 13.01 36.42
N ALA A 780 0.35 13.70 36.09
CA ALA A 780 1.69 13.29 36.51
C ALA A 780 1.83 13.24 38.04
N ARG A 781 1.22 14.20 38.77
CA ARG A 781 1.18 14.19 40.24
C ARG A 781 0.34 13.06 40.81
N ALA A 782 -0.86 12.85 40.27
CA ALA A 782 -1.81 11.86 40.76
C ALA A 782 -1.32 10.43 40.52
N GLU A 783 -0.79 10.18 39.32
CA GLU A 783 -0.54 8.82 38.83
C GLU A 783 0.91 8.38 38.99
N LYS A 784 1.83 9.34 39.20
CA LYS A 784 3.28 9.16 39.34
C LYS A 784 3.84 8.21 38.28
N PRO A 785 3.64 8.51 36.98
CA PRO A 785 4.10 7.63 35.91
C PRO A 785 5.63 7.57 35.88
N GLY A 786 6.18 6.47 35.40
CA GLY A 786 7.62 6.37 35.15
C GLY A 786 8.05 7.06 33.87
N ILE A 787 7.13 7.31 32.93
CA ILE A 787 7.39 8.07 31.70
C ILE A 787 6.21 9.01 31.41
N VAL A 788 6.49 10.24 30.99
CA VAL A 788 5.51 11.11 30.31
C VAL A 788 5.89 11.19 28.84
N GLY A 789 4.98 10.77 27.95
CA GLY A 789 5.11 10.85 26.51
C GLY A 789 4.30 12.00 25.93
N LEU A 790 4.95 12.85 25.13
CA LEU A 790 4.30 13.98 24.45
C LEU A 790 4.37 13.80 22.93
N SER A 791 3.26 14.04 22.25
CA SER A 791 3.13 13.94 20.80
C SER A 791 2.72 15.26 20.15
N ALA A 792 3.29 15.58 18.99
CA ALA A 792 2.89 16.69 18.13
C ALA A 792 3.08 16.33 16.64
N LEU A 793 2.07 16.59 15.80
CA LEU A 793 2.18 16.46 14.34
C LEU A 793 2.32 17.81 13.66
N MET A 794 1.77 18.88 14.24
CA MET A 794 1.86 20.21 13.66
C MET A 794 3.12 20.92 14.12
N THR A 795 3.83 21.57 13.20
CA THR A 795 5.04 22.33 13.53
C THR A 795 4.80 23.46 14.53
N THR A 796 3.58 23.99 14.54
CA THR A 796 3.15 25.11 15.39
C THR A 796 2.98 24.72 16.85
N THR A 797 2.69 23.45 17.12
CA THR A 797 2.34 22.93 18.46
C THR A 797 3.57 22.39 19.19
N VAL A 798 4.68 22.24 18.48
CA VAL A 798 5.97 21.84 19.02
C VAL A 798 6.43 22.78 20.16
N SER A 799 6.11 24.08 20.09
CA SER A 799 6.40 25.02 21.19
C SER A 799 5.59 24.75 22.47
N SER A 800 4.38 24.20 22.35
CA SER A 800 3.58 23.75 23.49
C SER A 800 4.23 22.56 24.19
N MET A 801 4.95 21.71 23.44
CA MET A 801 5.71 20.61 23.99
C MET A 801 6.82 21.11 24.91
N GLU A 802 7.65 22.05 24.45
CA GLU A 802 8.70 22.70 25.25
C GLU A 802 8.14 23.30 26.56
N LYS A 803 7.03 24.05 26.47
CA LYS A 803 6.36 24.63 27.63
C LYS A 803 5.88 23.56 28.62
N THR A 804 5.37 22.44 28.11
CA THR A 804 4.90 21.31 28.94
C THR A 804 6.06 20.65 29.68
N ILE A 805 7.19 20.42 29.00
CA ILE A 805 8.39 19.84 29.62
C ILE A 805 8.93 20.76 30.72
N ALA A 806 9.07 22.06 30.43
CA ALA A 806 9.53 23.04 31.40
C ALA A 806 8.60 23.09 32.63
N ALA A 807 7.29 23.02 32.42
CA ALA A 807 6.31 23.00 33.51
C ALA A 807 6.42 21.72 34.35
N LEU A 808 6.55 20.53 33.73
CA LEU A 808 6.74 19.26 34.44
C LEU A 808 7.98 19.28 35.34
N ARG A 809 9.09 19.85 34.85
CA ARG A 809 10.32 20.01 35.64
C ARG A 809 10.18 20.99 36.78
N ALA A 810 9.55 22.15 36.54
CA ALA A 810 9.25 23.12 37.58
C ALA A 810 8.32 22.56 38.66
N ASP A 811 7.45 21.63 38.28
CA ASP A 811 6.51 20.94 39.17
C ASP A 811 7.12 19.77 39.96
N GLY A 812 8.41 19.48 39.74
CA GLY A 812 9.14 18.44 40.47
C GLY A 812 8.98 17.03 39.89
N PHE A 813 8.47 16.86 38.67
CA PHE A 813 8.45 15.56 38.01
C PHE A 813 9.87 15.13 37.61
N SER A 814 10.38 14.09 38.26
CA SER A 814 11.74 13.55 38.07
C SER A 814 11.82 12.39 37.09
N GLY A 815 10.68 11.90 36.58
CA GLY A 815 10.67 10.81 35.60
C GLY A 815 11.09 11.29 34.20
N PRO A 816 11.52 10.37 33.32
CA PRO A 816 11.85 10.69 31.95
C PRO A 816 10.63 11.19 31.14
N VAL A 817 10.90 12.15 30.25
CA VAL A 817 9.98 12.68 29.26
C VAL A 817 10.44 12.24 27.89
N MET A 818 9.57 11.49 27.21
CA MET A 818 9.74 11.04 25.84
C MET A 818 8.92 11.92 24.90
N VAL A 819 9.49 12.33 23.78
CA VAL A 819 8.79 13.12 22.76
C VAL A 819 8.82 12.44 21.40
N GLY A 820 7.79 12.65 20.58
CA GLY A 820 7.73 12.14 19.22
C GLY A 820 6.69 12.84 18.36
N GLY A 821 6.71 12.57 17.05
CA GLY A 821 5.80 13.18 16.10
C GLY A 821 6.46 13.55 14.76
N ALA A 822 5.66 13.66 13.70
CA ALA A 822 6.16 13.75 12.32
C ALA A 822 7.04 14.98 12.04
N VAL A 823 6.91 16.02 12.85
CA VAL A 823 7.65 17.28 12.71
C VAL A 823 8.83 17.40 13.68
N LEU A 824 9.07 16.39 14.52
CA LEU A 824 10.19 16.38 15.46
C LEU A 824 11.45 15.77 14.84
N THR A 825 12.59 16.22 15.35
CA THR A 825 13.90 15.63 15.11
C THR A 825 14.61 15.37 16.44
N GLU A 826 15.62 14.51 16.44
CA GLU A 826 16.40 14.19 17.64
C GLU A 826 17.09 15.43 18.23
N GLU A 827 17.70 16.25 17.36
CA GLU A 827 18.33 17.51 17.74
C GLU A 827 17.31 18.46 18.41
N TYR A 828 16.09 18.52 17.88
CA TYR A 828 15.06 19.38 18.43
C TYR A 828 14.54 18.88 19.79
N ALA A 829 14.33 17.57 19.93
CA ALA A 829 13.92 16.96 21.19
C ALA A 829 14.90 17.29 22.33
N GLN A 830 16.21 17.23 22.06
CA GLN A 830 17.24 17.63 23.01
C GLN A 830 17.16 19.11 23.37
N LYS A 831 16.94 19.98 22.37
CA LYS A 831 16.82 21.43 22.56
C LYS A 831 15.68 21.83 23.50
N ILE A 832 14.56 21.12 23.44
CA ILE A 832 13.38 21.40 24.31
C ILE A 832 13.45 20.70 25.68
N GLY A 833 14.57 20.02 25.99
CA GLY A 833 14.79 19.37 27.28
C GLY A 833 14.08 18.03 27.46
N ALA A 834 13.72 17.34 26.38
CA ALA A 834 13.25 15.97 26.46
C ALA A 834 14.41 15.01 26.76
N ASP A 835 14.16 13.94 27.52
CA ASP A 835 15.18 12.93 27.81
C ASP A 835 15.34 11.93 26.66
N TYR A 836 14.24 11.66 25.95
CA TYR A 836 14.23 10.71 24.82
C TYR A 836 13.45 11.24 23.62
N TYR A 837 13.97 10.94 22.43
CA TYR A 837 13.28 11.11 21.16
C TYR A 837 12.83 9.75 20.61
N ALA A 838 11.53 9.62 20.37
CA ALA A 838 10.94 8.48 19.69
C ALA A 838 10.58 8.85 18.25
N LYS A 839 11.42 8.40 17.31
CA LYS A 839 11.18 8.60 15.87
C LYS A 839 9.96 7.84 15.33
N ASP A 840 9.58 6.74 15.99
CA ASP A 840 8.46 5.87 15.63
C ASP A 840 7.92 5.13 16.86
N ALA A 841 6.82 4.40 16.70
CA ALA A 841 6.17 3.69 17.80
C ALA A 841 7.05 2.59 18.42
N MET A 842 7.94 1.97 17.64
CA MET A 842 8.86 0.94 18.14
C MET A 842 9.98 1.55 18.98
N ALA A 843 10.44 2.75 18.62
CA ALA A 843 11.38 3.52 19.43
C ALA A 843 10.78 3.82 20.81
N SER A 844 9.49 4.17 20.89
CA SER A 844 8.82 4.37 22.18
C SER A 844 8.81 3.12 23.06
N VAL A 845 8.61 1.93 22.47
CA VAL A 845 8.67 0.66 23.20
C VAL A 845 10.10 0.37 23.71
N ARG A 846 11.14 0.66 22.91
CA ARG A 846 12.54 0.51 23.35
C ARG A 846 12.87 1.43 24.51
N ILE A 847 12.45 2.69 24.45
CA ILE A 847 12.63 3.66 25.54
C ILE A 847 11.94 3.15 26.80
N ALA A 848 10.71 2.65 26.69
CA ALA A 848 10.01 2.07 27.83
C ALA A 848 10.75 0.85 28.42
N ARG A 849 11.34 0.00 27.59
CA ARG A 849 12.17 -1.12 28.07
C ARG A 849 13.44 -0.67 28.77
N GLU A 850 14.11 0.36 28.26
CA GLU A 850 15.31 0.92 28.88
C GLU A 850 15.00 1.55 30.23
N VAL A 851 13.88 2.27 30.35
CA VAL A 851 13.49 2.97 31.59
C VAL A 851 12.95 2.02 32.65
N PHE A 852 12.12 1.04 32.27
CA PHE A 852 11.45 0.13 33.20
C PHE A 852 12.16 -1.22 33.39
N GLY A 853 13.05 -1.59 32.47
CA GLY A 853 13.80 -2.84 32.51
C GLY A 853 15.13 -2.66 33.23
N ALA A 854 15.11 -2.80 34.56
CA ALA A 854 16.30 -3.07 35.38
C ALA A 854 16.10 -4.39 36.14
#